data_AF-A0A0B7BQ53-F1
#
_entry.id   AF-A0A0B7BQ53-F1
#
_cell.length_a   1.000
_cell.length_b   1.000
_cell.length_c   1.000
_cell.angle_alpha   90.00
_cell.angle_beta   90.00
_cell.angle_gamma   90.00
#
_symmetry.space_group_name_H-M   'P 1'
#
loop_
_entity.id
_entity.type
_entity.pdbx_description
1 polymer ?
#
loop_
_entity_poly.entity_id
_entity_poly.type
_entity_poly.pdbx_seq_one_letter_code
_entity_poly.pdbx_strand_id
1 'polypeptide(L)'
;MLQGLVDFDGYYLESDPCLVCNNPEVPFQTLKLSAVKVDSKFTTTTQIVKLVGSHTISKISLRISDLKRTKMVQTLNFYYNNRSVQAVVELRNRPGLWHKARKVRLTSGQTEVKVEFPIPIVACNLMIEYADFYDNLQATAETLQCPRCSASVPASPGVCGNCGENVYQCHKCRSINYDEKDPFLCNSCGFCKYAKFDFTLLAKPCCAVDPIENEEDRKKAISSINSLLEKADRIYKQLQLHRPVLESLLIQVAEHGSDRPLSGGKEMNGAAGAVPVSSVNKAIQLLAQKYCGECKAAFDELSKIIQKVMACRRELVEYDQQQREAVAAKGQVPVPTGAKTKMSDLGTKRFKAGSVVREKREGLKAGNCYGCASAAVEHCITLLRALVTNSDMRQILCSQGMIQQLIDYNLRHGALSVRNEVRTLLCLLTHDNRRGTEEMNNLVMTRITAAIKGHQSNPDLSSSVRHEIMLLAASLHQDDSCWEQRTRCVMRLFLMGMQMRNPVIMESITLPCLRILQGLVKHDLLGFFSGKKKEGEKVTADSMPAKFHMDVKKWLAGDSRYSYQNWKKRLPRQTHSEVTIGEKKSQEVVKQTDTHADYLMEKYTSRWKQNMWKVPAVTLKLTQTTWLQQAMFSPSSRSARQTACSVIEAISQVFSRRKEVIDMLTSCLDEVGRSGECATEFLVLYKRLISQDKWKVYLAIKGVMIHLADLITKEVDHLQYLEETTLSSDLAQGYALKSLTELLALFIEQEKLKQHYKNRLVGYVLNGYLSLRKLVVQRTKLIDDTQEKLLQMLEELTTGTESETKEFMSVCVQTVKKYPLDDYRSPVFIFERLCSIIYPEENDVAEFFLILEKDPQQEDFLQGRMLGNPYSSTEPGMGPLMRDIKNKICMDCELVALLEDDTGMELLVSKKIISLDLPVKEVYKKLWLPEHGEGEPMPILYRMRGLLGDATEDMVNSLDSGSEDDVDKEDVYKMATVLKDCGGIEVMLERLASIRDLILGKQLMVVLLKLFSYAVNVKVNRQHLTLPELNSINIMLGALNLALWSEQEGATSTKGQTITEQVLHIMEVVLLEASEQPPEKYTDFSQQCGDKDQLLMMLDRINSPFVRSNPSVLQALMRLIPFLAFGEDDKMEALISHFKPYLLFKKFDEEHSQDEEIHLDCFCSIASAIESNANGMRLKDLILEHDMVQTAVDYILHHAPEIKTMLATDSDMWKEFLSKPSLSYALRMLTGLCTKHIPTQNAIAKFCILILHKLEQ
;
A
#
# COMPACT_ATOMS: atom_id res chain seq x y z
N MET A 1 -16.58 23.94 -23.77
CA MET A 1 -16.85 25.28 -23.19
C MET A 1 -15.53 26.01 -22.97
N LEU A 2 -14.57 25.40 -22.23
CA LEU A 2 -13.19 25.88 -22.04
C LEU A 2 -12.44 26.20 -23.35
N GLN A 3 -12.49 25.32 -24.35
CA GLN A 3 -11.84 25.52 -25.67
C GLN A 3 -12.36 26.73 -26.46
N GLY A 4 -13.48 27.36 -26.05
CA GLY A 4 -13.98 28.60 -26.64
C GLY A 4 -13.53 29.87 -25.91
N LEU A 5 -12.74 29.73 -24.85
CA LEU A 5 -12.28 30.81 -23.96
C LEU A 5 -10.75 30.89 -23.87
N VAL A 6 -10.05 29.76 -24.02
CA VAL A 6 -8.59 29.62 -23.93
C VAL A 6 -8.16 28.43 -24.80
N ASP A 7 -7.01 28.53 -25.48
CA ASP A 7 -6.39 27.41 -26.21
C ASP A 7 -5.72 26.41 -25.25
N PHE A 8 -5.95 25.12 -25.44
CA PHE A 8 -5.41 24.06 -24.58
C PHE A 8 -4.90 22.87 -25.40
N ASP A 9 -3.82 22.24 -24.92
CA ASP A 9 -3.14 21.10 -25.57
C ASP A 9 -3.61 19.71 -25.09
N GLY A 10 -4.58 19.60 -24.17
CA GLY A 10 -4.97 18.30 -23.59
C GLY A 10 -6.18 18.30 -22.63
N TYR A 11 -6.60 17.10 -22.22
CA TYR A 11 -7.77 16.84 -21.34
C TYR A 11 -7.32 16.34 -19.96
N TYR A 12 -7.07 17.26 -19.00
CA TYR A 12 -6.36 16.97 -17.74
C TYR A 12 -7.25 16.54 -16.56
N LEU A 13 -8.57 16.44 -16.75
CA LEU A 13 -9.56 16.08 -15.71
C LEU A 13 -10.28 14.74 -16.01
N GLU A 14 -9.88 14.03 -17.06
CA GLU A 14 -10.42 12.71 -17.36
C GLU A 14 -9.74 11.66 -16.48
N SER A 15 -10.55 10.72 -15.97
CA SER A 15 -10.11 9.62 -15.11
C SER A 15 -9.29 8.56 -15.85
N ASP A 16 -9.35 8.53 -17.19
CA ASP A 16 -8.52 7.65 -18.05
C ASP A 16 -8.05 8.40 -19.33
N PRO A 17 -6.77 8.80 -19.43
CA PRO A 17 -6.27 9.55 -20.58
C PRO A 17 -5.88 8.68 -21.78
N CYS A 18 -6.26 9.12 -23.00
CA CYS A 18 -5.82 8.52 -24.27
C CYS A 18 -4.29 8.56 -24.45
N LEU A 19 -3.67 7.39 -24.63
CA LEU A 19 -2.21 7.23 -24.79
C LEU A 19 -1.62 7.77 -26.11
N VAL A 20 -2.42 8.35 -27.02
CA VAL A 20 -1.95 8.99 -28.27
C VAL A 20 -2.06 10.52 -28.21
N CYS A 21 -3.01 11.06 -27.43
CA CYS A 21 -3.25 12.50 -27.31
C CYS A 21 -2.69 13.09 -26.00
N ASN A 22 -2.57 12.27 -24.94
CA ASN A 22 -2.13 12.68 -23.61
C ASN A 22 -0.84 11.97 -23.14
N ASN A 23 -0.19 11.16 -23.99
CA ASN A 23 1.14 10.64 -23.71
C ASN A 23 2.17 11.46 -24.50
N PRO A 24 2.82 12.46 -23.90
CA PRO A 24 4.07 12.90 -24.45
C PRO A 24 5.06 11.79 -24.08
N GLU A 25 5.28 10.81 -24.96
CA GLU A 25 6.62 10.22 -24.96
C GLU A 25 7.56 11.41 -25.06
N VAL A 26 8.23 11.75 -23.95
CA VAL A 26 9.10 12.93 -23.90
C VAL A 26 10.10 12.70 -25.03
N PRO A 27 10.09 13.53 -26.08
CA PRO A 27 10.97 13.30 -27.21
C PRO A 27 12.40 13.34 -26.69
N PHE A 28 13.31 12.63 -27.34
CA PHE A 28 14.72 12.72 -26.99
C PHE A 28 15.16 14.19 -27.09
N GLN A 29 15.66 14.72 -25.98
CA GLN A 29 16.15 16.09 -25.90
C GLN A 29 17.67 16.08 -25.76
N THR A 30 18.31 17.14 -26.26
CA THR A 30 19.75 17.32 -26.07
C THR A 30 19.98 18.01 -24.74
N LEU A 31 20.50 17.25 -23.77
CA LEU A 31 20.74 17.69 -22.40
C LEU A 31 22.24 17.84 -22.17
N LYS A 32 22.67 18.95 -21.55
CA LYS A 32 24.05 19.09 -21.09
C LYS A 32 24.24 18.20 -19.85
N LEU A 33 25.33 17.43 -19.78
CA LEU A 33 25.59 16.54 -18.64
C LEU A 33 25.59 17.30 -17.31
N SER A 34 26.05 18.56 -17.31
CA SER A 34 26.02 19.44 -16.13
C SER A 34 24.62 19.79 -15.62
N ALA A 35 23.60 19.77 -16.49
CA ALA A 35 22.21 20.12 -16.13
C ALA A 35 21.45 18.94 -15.52
N VAL A 36 21.89 17.70 -15.79
CA VAL A 36 21.28 16.46 -15.29
C VAL A 36 22.14 15.77 -14.23
N LYS A 37 23.23 16.42 -13.78
CA LYS A 37 24.14 15.94 -12.75
C LYS A 37 23.69 16.40 -11.37
N VAL A 38 23.62 15.47 -10.42
CA VAL A 38 23.46 15.77 -8.98
C VAL A 38 24.83 15.93 -8.31
N ASP A 39 25.70 14.94 -8.49
CA ASP A 39 27.04 14.90 -7.89
C ASP A 39 28.04 14.23 -8.84
N SER A 40 29.33 14.51 -8.65
CA SER A 40 30.43 13.89 -9.40
C SER A 40 31.65 13.66 -8.53
N LYS A 41 32.29 12.51 -8.73
CA LYS A 41 33.61 12.19 -8.16
C LYS A 41 34.62 11.92 -9.27
N PHE A 42 35.88 12.19 -8.97
CA PHE A 42 36.97 12.08 -9.93
C PHE A 42 38.09 11.19 -9.37
N THR A 43 38.68 10.38 -10.23
CA THR A 43 40.02 9.81 -10.02
C THR A 43 40.98 10.47 -11.01
N THR A 44 42.24 10.06 -11.01
CA THR A 44 43.25 10.64 -11.89
C THR A 44 42.95 10.43 -13.37
N THR A 45 42.13 9.41 -13.70
CA THR A 45 41.76 9.03 -15.08
C THR A 45 40.27 8.75 -15.27
N THR A 46 39.42 8.95 -14.26
CA THR A 46 37.97 8.68 -14.39
C THR A 46 37.10 9.80 -13.83
N GLN A 47 35.94 9.97 -14.45
CA GLN A 47 34.88 10.86 -13.99
C GLN A 47 33.62 10.02 -13.75
N ILE A 48 33.14 10.00 -12.51
CA ILE A 48 31.92 9.30 -12.08
C ILE A 48 30.83 10.35 -11.82
N VAL A 49 29.65 10.14 -12.39
CA VAL A 49 28.53 11.10 -12.36
C VAL A 49 27.25 10.39 -11.94
N LYS A 50 26.58 10.94 -10.91
CA LYS A 50 25.21 10.57 -10.54
C LYS A 50 24.22 11.52 -11.20
N LEU A 51 23.22 10.93 -11.87
CA LEU A 51 22.18 11.69 -12.56
C LEU A 51 21.02 12.03 -11.61
N VAL A 52 20.23 13.05 -11.96
CA VAL A 52 19.02 13.48 -11.21
C VAL A 52 17.94 12.38 -11.16
N GLY A 53 17.97 11.45 -12.10
CA GLY A 53 17.09 10.30 -12.16
C GLY A 53 17.49 9.34 -13.28
N SER A 54 16.66 8.35 -13.56
CA SER A 54 16.91 7.42 -14.66
C SER A 54 16.65 8.06 -16.02
N HIS A 55 17.62 7.95 -16.92
CA HIS A 55 17.55 8.50 -18.26
C HIS A 55 17.83 7.41 -19.30
N THR A 56 17.01 7.37 -20.33
CA THR A 56 17.29 6.62 -21.55
C THR A 56 18.17 7.46 -22.46
N ILE A 57 19.40 7.02 -22.71
CA ILE A 57 20.42 7.75 -23.47
C ILE A 57 20.65 7.03 -24.80
N SER A 58 20.39 7.74 -25.90
CA SER A 58 20.62 7.22 -27.26
C SER A 58 21.99 7.61 -27.82
N LYS A 59 22.52 8.77 -27.40
CA LYS A 59 23.81 9.29 -27.89
C LYS A 59 24.50 10.16 -26.85
N ILE A 60 25.82 10.05 -26.78
CA ILE A 60 26.71 10.94 -26.03
C ILE A 60 27.60 11.67 -27.03
N SER A 61 27.59 13.01 -27.01
CA SER A 61 28.50 13.83 -27.80
C SER A 61 29.46 14.57 -26.88
N LEU A 62 30.76 14.38 -27.13
CA LEU A 62 31.86 15.01 -26.42
C LEU A 62 32.48 16.08 -27.31
N ARG A 63 32.68 17.28 -26.75
CA ARG A 63 33.47 18.35 -27.34
C ARG A 63 34.69 18.61 -26.46
N ILE A 64 35.86 18.64 -27.07
CA ILE A 64 37.15 18.87 -26.42
C ILE A 64 37.64 20.26 -26.82
N SER A 65 37.81 21.16 -25.86
CA SER A 65 38.40 22.49 -26.06
C SER A 65 39.75 22.61 -25.34
N ASP A 66 40.55 23.63 -25.68
CA ASP A 66 41.86 23.90 -25.06
C ASP A 66 42.88 22.75 -25.14
N LEU A 67 42.76 21.89 -26.15
CA LEU A 67 43.58 20.69 -26.33
C LEU A 67 45.07 21.02 -26.50
N LYS A 68 45.91 20.54 -25.57
CA LYS A 68 47.37 20.66 -25.61
C LYS A 68 47.98 19.45 -26.33
N ARG A 69 48.96 19.70 -27.20
CA ARG A 69 49.66 18.66 -27.97
C ARG A 69 50.62 17.79 -27.14
N THR A 70 50.85 18.14 -25.88
CA THR A 70 51.77 17.43 -24.97
C THR A 70 51.21 16.07 -24.53
N LYS A 71 49.91 15.99 -24.27
CA LYS A 71 49.19 14.78 -23.87
C LYS A 71 47.75 14.84 -24.37
N MET A 72 47.37 13.92 -25.24
CA MET A 72 46.03 13.87 -25.84
C MET A 72 45.40 12.50 -25.60
N VAL A 73 44.08 12.44 -25.39
CA VAL A 73 43.39 11.18 -25.13
C VAL A 73 43.35 10.33 -26.41
N GLN A 74 43.77 9.07 -26.32
CA GLN A 74 43.68 8.09 -27.40
C GLN A 74 42.43 7.22 -27.24
N THR A 75 42.07 6.82 -26.02
CA THR A 75 40.94 5.90 -25.78
C THR A 75 40.05 6.39 -24.66
N LEU A 76 38.73 6.39 -24.91
CA LEU A 76 37.68 6.62 -23.91
C LEU A 76 36.84 5.36 -23.73
N ASN A 77 36.56 4.99 -22.49
CA ASN A 77 35.56 3.98 -22.15
C ASN A 77 34.37 4.65 -21.44
N PHE A 78 33.16 4.30 -21.86
CA PHE A 78 31.91 4.73 -21.22
C PHE A 78 31.30 3.53 -20.49
N TYR A 79 31.00 3.71 -19.21
CA TYR A 79 30.26 2.75 -18.39
C TYR A 79 28.99 3.39 -17.83
N TYR A 80 28.01 2.56 -17.55
CA TYR A 80 26.73 2.98 -16.96
C TYR A 80 26.31 2.02 -15.86
N ASN A 81 25.49 2.52 -14.96
CA ASN A 81 24.79 1.72 -13.95
C ASN A 81 23.34 2.22 -13.89
N ASN A 82 22.40 1.30 -13.87
CA ASN A 82 20.96 1.56 -13.87
C ASN A 82 20.34 1.61 -12.46
N ARG A 83 21.12 1.34 -11.40
CA ARG A 83 20.65 1.37 -10.02
C ARG A 83 20.77 2.75 -9.39
N SER A 84 19.80 3.12 -8.57
CA SER A 84 19.90 4.35 -7.78
C SER A 84 20.82 4.14 -6.56
N VAL A 85 21.70 5.11 -6.25
CA VAL A 85 22.58 5.08 -5.06
C VAL A 85 22.40 6.34 -4.24
N GLN A 86 22.58 6.27 -2.92
CA GLN A 86 22.46 7.45 -2.06
C GLN A 86 23.64 8.40 -2.27
N ALA A 87 24.88 7.88 -2.26
CA ALA A 87 26.09 8.66 -2.53
C ALA A 87 26.93 8.10 -3.70
N VAL A 88 27.59 8.98 -4.45
CA VAL A 88 28.50 8.60 -5.56
C VAL A 88 29.69 7.75 -5.07
N VAL A 89 30.04 7.88 -3.78
CA VAL A 89 31.19 7.19 -3.15
C VAL A 89 31.02 5.66 -3.17
N GLU A 90 29.79 5.16 -3.04
CA GLU A 90 29.46 3.72 -3.06
C GLU A 90 29.88 3.04 -4.37
N LEU A 91 29.91 3.81 -5.47
CA LEU A 91 30.23 3.30 -6.81
C LEU A 91 31.73 3.29 -7.14
N ARG A 92 32.57 3.97 -6.34
CA ARG A 92 33.99 4.18 -6.65
C ARG A 92 34.81 2.89 -6.59
N ASN A 93 34.51 2.01 -5.62
CA ASN A 93 35.31 0.82 -5.32
C ASN A 93 34.58 -0.51 -5.64
N ARG A 94 33.53 -0.47 -6.46
CA ARG A 94 32.70 -1.65 -6.79
C ARG A 94 32.61 -1.87 -8.32
N PRO A 95 33.62 -2.49 -8.95
CA PRO A 95 33.66 -2.65 -10.41
C PRO A 95 32.52 -3.52 -10.94
N GLY A 96 32.00 -4.47 -10.14
CA GLY A 96 30.89 -5.35 -10.53
C GLY A 96 29.55 -4.66 -10.75
N LEU A 97 29.39 -3.40 -10.32
CA LEU A 97 28.16 -2.62 -10.52
C LEU A 97 28.13 -1.87 -11.87
N TRP A 98 29.24 -1.84 -12.61
CA TRP A 98 29.36 -1.05 -13.84
C TRP A 98 29.23 -1.89 -15.09
N HIS A 99 28.34 -1.49 -15.99
CA HIS A 99 28.20 -2.08 -17.32
C HIS A 99 28.96 -1.24 -18.34
N LYS A 100 29.81 -1.88 -19.15
CA LYS A 100 30.55 -1.19 -20.20
C LYS A 100 29.64 -0.90 -21.39
N ALA A 101 29.36 0.38 -21.65
CA ALA A 101 28.52 0.81 -22.77
C ALA A 101 29.28 0.77 -24.10
N ARG A 102 30.44 1.44 -24.17
CA ARG A 102 31.23 1.54 -25.42
C ARG A 102 32.67 1.96 -25.17
N LYS A 103 33.58 1.44 -25.99
CA LYS A 103 34.98 1.89 -26.11
C LYS A 103 35.14 2.71 -27.40
N VAL A 104 35.78 3.87 -27.31
CA VAL A 104 35.99 4.79 -28.45
C VAL A 104 37.46 5.15 -28.54
N ARG A 105 38.04 5.04 -29.74
CA ARG A 105 39.40 5.48 -30.04
C ARG A 105 39.35 6.83 -30.77
N LEU A 106 40.19 7.76 -30.33
CA LEU A 106 40.33 9.09 -30.91
C LEU A 106 41.61 9.14 -31.77
N THR A 107 41.57 9.90 -32.87
CA THR A 107 42.77 10.27 -33.61
C THR A 107 43.48 11.44 -32.93
N SER A 108 44.79 11.55 -33.10
CA SER A 108 45.57 12.68 -32.59
C SER A 108 44.96 14.02 -33.04
N GLY A 109 44.72 14.94 -32.10
CA GLY A 109 44.13 16.26 -32.36
C GLY A 109 42.61 16.30 -32.58
N GLN A 110 41.88 15.18 -32.43
CA GLN A 110 40.43 15.15 -32.57
C GLN A 110 39.70 15.93 -31.46
N THR A 111 38.81 16.85 -31.83
CA THR A 111 38.12 17.75 -30.88
C THR A 111 36.62 17.47 -30.70
N GLU A 112 36.01 16.61 -31.53
CA GLU A 112 34.61 16.21 -31.39
C GLU A 112 34.46 14.69 -31.54
N VAL A 113 33.70 14.09 -30.64
CA VAL A 113 33.41 12.66 -30.62
C VAL A 113 31.91 12.46 -30.43
N LYS A 114 31.30 11.62 -31.28
CA LYS A 114 29.88 11.24 -31.20
C LYS A 114 29.79 9.74 -30.94
N VAL A 115 29.17 9.37 -29.85
CA VAL A 115 29.01 7.99 -29.38
C VAL A 115 27.52 7.65 -29.45
N GLU A 116 27.11 6.93 -30.48
CA GLU A 116 25.72 6.51 -30.68
C GLU A 116 25.51 5.10 -30.15
N PHE A 117 24.41 4.84 -29.47
CA PHE A 117 24.08 3.51 -28.98
C PHE A 117 23.04 2.87 -29.92
N PRO A 118 23.33 1.71 -30.53
CA PRO A 118 22.37 1.00 -31.38
C PRO A 118 21.07 0.67 -30.63
N ILE A 119 21.21 0.39 -29.33
CA ILE A 119 20.13 0.22 -28.37
C ILE A 119 20.35 1.30 -27.30
N PRO A 120 19.39 2.22 -27.08
CA PRO A 120 19.52 3.22 -26.03
C PRO A 120 19.75 2.56 -24.67
N ILE A 121 20.69 3.11 -23.90
CA ILE A 121 21.02 2.60 -22.55
C ILE A 121 20.18 3.33 -21.51
N VAL A 122 19.80 2.63 -20.45
CA VAL A 122 19.13 3.22 -19.29
C VAL A 122 20.18 3.42 -18.19
N ALA A 123 20.40 4.66 -17.77
CA ALA A 123 21.43 5.00 -16.80
C ALA A 123 20.89 5.90 -15.68
N CYS A 124 21.25 5.54 -14.45
CA CYS A 124 21.16 6.38 -13.26
C CYS A 124 22.53 6.99 -12.93
N ASN A 125 23.61 6.28 -13.29
CA ASN A 125 24.99 6.72 -13.10
C ASN A 125 25.81 6.50 -14.37
N LEU A 126 26.77 7.38 -14.63
CA LEU A 126 27.71 7.31 -15.75
C LEU A 126 29.14 7.39 -15.26
N MET A 127 30.02 6.57 -15.82
CA MET A 127 31.47 6.65 -15.62
C MET A 127 32.16 6.82 -16.96
N ILE A 128 33.04 7.81 -17.04
CA ILE A 128 33.87 8.10 -18.21
C ILE A 128 35.32 7.87 -17.80
N GLU A 129 35.95 6.89 -18.44
CA GLU A 129 37.33 6.50 -18.18
C GLU A 129 38.21 6.91 -19.36
N TYR A 130 39.27 7.63 -19.06
CA TYR A 130 40.32 8.08 -19.98
C TYR A 130 41.46 7.07 -19.94
N ALA A 131 41.39 6.05 -20.82
CA ALA A 131 42.16 4.82 -20.67
C ALA A 131 43.57 4.87 -21.29
N ASP A 132 43.72 5.44 -22.49
CA ASP A 132 45.00 5.50 -23.22
C ASP A 132 45.28 6.94 -23.70
N PHE A 133 46.55 7.30 -23.88
CA PHE A 133 46.99 8.65 -24.28
C PHE A 133 48.03 8.63 -25.40
N TYR A 134 48.00 9.65 -26.27
CA TYR A 134 49.12 10.04 -27.12
C TYR A 134 50.00 11.00 -26.33
N ASP A 135 51.15 10.50 -25.86
CA ASP A 135 52.14 11.30 -25.15
C ASP A 135 53.27 11.72 -26.10
N ASN A 136 53.60 13.02 -26.11
CA ASN A 136 54.77 13.48 -26.82
C ASN A 136 55.97 13.51 -25.85
N LEU A 137 56.69 12.38 -25.78
CA LEU A 137 57.84 12.17 -24.88
C LEU A 137 58.98 13.19 -25.06
N GLN A 138 59.03 13.92 -26.18
CA GLN A 138 60.00 15.02 -26.38
C GLN A 138 59.60 16.32 -25.67
N ALA A 139 58.39 16.41 -25.10
CA ALA A 139 57.84 17.61 -24.47
C ALA A 139 57.60 17.47 -22.95
N THR A 140 57.93 16.33 -22.33
CA THR A 140 57.95 16.19 -20.86
C THR A 140 59.15 16.94 -20.31
N ALA A 141 58.94 18.23 -20.01
CA ALA A 141 59.96 19.06 -19.40
C ALA A 141 60.31 18.55 -17.99
N GLU A 142 61.60 18.46 -17.69
CA GLU A 142 62.16 18.27 -16.34
C GLU A 142 61.73 19.39 -15.36
N THR A 143 61.02 20.42 -15.87
CA THR A 143 60.49 21.55 -15.13
C THR A 143 58.96 21.69 -15.25
N LEU A 144 58.29 21.84 -14.11
CA LEU A 144 56.86 22.10 -13.94
C LEU A 144 56.59 23.61 -13.77
N GLN A 145 55.42 24.08 -14.18
CA GLN A 145 55.02 25.47 -13.95
C GLN A 145 54.29 25.62 -12.61
N CYS A 146 54.69 26.61 -11.81
CA CYS A 146 54.03 26.92 -10.56
C CYS A 146 52.61 27.44 -10.80
N PRO A 147 51.55 26.84 -10.20
CA PRO A 147 50.17 27.25 -10.41
C PRO A 147 49.85 28.67 -9.93
N ARG A 148 50.69 29.25 -9.06
CA ARG A 148 50.47 30.58 -8.47
C ARG A 148 51.18 31.71 -9.22
N CYS A 149 52.40 31.49 -9.68
CA CYS A 149 53.23 32.53 -10.31
C CYS A 149 53.78 32.15 -11.70
N SER A 150 53.41 30.97 -12.22
CA SER A 150 53.86 30.42 -13.51
C SER A 150 55.37 30.26 -13.67
N ALA A 151 56.16 30.44 -12.61
CA ALA A 151 57.59 30.21 -12.61
C ALA A 151 57.90 28.74 -12.92
N SER A 152 58.97 28.50 -13.67
CA SER A 152 59.48 27.16 -13.98
C SER A 152 60.19 26.59 -12.74
N VAL A 153 59.82 25.38 -12.32
CA VAL A 153 60.27 24.73 -11.10
C VAL A 153 60.69 23.29 -11.40
N PRO A 154 61.85 22.81 -10.94
CA PRO A 154 62.26 21.42 -11.11
C PRO A 154 61.26 20.44 -10.48
N ALA A 155 61.03 19.29 -11.12
CA ALA A 155 60.08 18.28 -10.63
C ALA A 155 60.44 17.70 -9.23
N SER A 156 61.69 17.77 -8.81
CA SER A 156 62.15 17.41 -7.47
C SER A 156 63.01 18.54 -6.90
N PRO A 157 62.68 19.14 -5.74
CA PRO A 157 61.68 18.76 -4.75
C PRO A 157 60.23 19.23 -5.04
N GLY A 158 59.96 19.92 -6.16
CA GLY A 158 58.60 20.35 -6.53
C GLY A 158 58.05 21.53 -5.72
N VAL A 159 58.92 22.31 -5.07
CA VAL A 159 58.55 23.54 -4.35
C VAL A 159 59.03 24.75 -5.14
N CYS A 160 58.12 25.69 -5.40
CA CYS A 160 58.46 26.89 -6.15
C CYS A 160 59.38 27.81 -5.33
N GLY A 161 60.61 28.03 -5.80
CA GLY A 161 61.56 28.96 -5.16
C GLY A 161 61.10 30.43 -5.12
N ASN A 162 60.10 30.81 -5.92
CA ASN A 162 59.59 32.19 -5.98
C ASN A 162 58.42 32.46 -5.02
N CYS A 163 57.57 31.47 -4.74
CA CYS A 163 56.36 31.69 -3.90
C CYS A 163 56.09 30.59 -2.87
N GLY A 164 56.97 29.61 -2.72
CA GLY A 164 56.88 28.54 -1.72
C GLY A 164 55.78 27.50 -1.95
N GLU A 165 54.98 27.62 -3.02
CA GLU A 165 53.89 26.69 -3.30
C GLU A 165 54.38 25.37 -3.89
N ASN A 166 53.64 24.31 -3.60
CA ASN A 166 53.87 23.00 -4.20
C ASN A 166 53.33 22.98 -5.64
N VAL A 167 54.19 22.64 -6.61
CA VAL A 167 53.85 22.65 -8.04
C VAL A 167 52.87 21.54 -8.44
N TYR A 168 52.67 20.55 -7.56
CA TYR A 168 51.68 19.48 -7.71
C TYR A 168 50.27 19.92 -7.29
N GLN A 169 50.08 21.16 -6.86
CA GLN A 169 48.75 21.72 -6.60
C GLN A 169 47.94 21.89 -7.89
N CYS A 170 46.67 21.53 -7.82
CA CYS A 170 45.74 21.80 -8.91
C CYS A 170 45.61 23.32 -9.16
N HIS A 171 45.75 23.76 -10.40
CA HIS A 171 45.62 25.17 -10.79
C HIS A 171 44.23 25.77 -10.48
N LYS A 172 43.20 24.92 -10.36
CA LYS A 172 41.82 25.33 -10.11
C LYS A 172 41.43 25.30 -8.63
N CYS A 173 41.69 24.19 -7.92
CA CYS A 173 41.24 24.01 -6.54
C CYS A 173 42.36 23.95 -5.49
N ARG A 174 43.63 24.09 -5.91
CA ARG A 174 44.84 24.06 -5.07
C ARG A 174 45.06 22.80 -4.22
N SER A 175 44.23 21.77 -4.39
CA SER A 175 44.42 20.46 -3.77
C SER A 175 45.69 19.80 -4.33
N ILE A 176 46.52 19.28 -3.45
CA ILE A 176 47.74 18.52 -3.77
C ILE A 176 47.33 17.06 -3.99
N ASN A 177 47.71 16.48 -5.13
CA ASN A 177 47.58 15.05 -5.34
C ASN A 177 48.86 14.36 -4.85
N TYR A 178 48.76 13.55 -3.80
CA TYR A 178 49.90 12.82 -3.24
C TYR A 178 50.15 11.47 -3.91
N ASP A 179 49.15 10.93 -4.63
CA ASP A 179 49.20 9.58 -5.20
C ASP A 179 49.90 9.54 -6.56
N GLU A 180 49.62 10.51 -7.43
CA GLU A 180 50.15 10.58 -8.79
C GLU A 180 50.68 11.98 -9.07
N LYS A 181 51.97 12.07 -9.44
CA LYS A 181 52.69 13.35 -9.65
C LYS A 181 52.20 14.12 -10.88
N ASP A 182 51.60 13.45 -11.86
CA ASP A 182 51.08 14.06 -13.08
C ASP A 182 49.67 13.54 -13.44
N PRO A 183 48.65 13.85 -12.63
CA PRO A 183 47.32 13.30 -12.83
C PRO A 183 46.65 13.95 -14.04
N PHE A 184 45.94 13.14 -14.84
CA PHE A 184 45.21 13.64 -15.99
C PHE A 184 44.00 14.50 -15.57
N LEU A 185 43.29 14.07 -14.53
CA LEU A 185 42.21 14.80 -13.85
C LEU A 185 42.57 15.05 -12.38
N CYS A 186 42.24 16.22 -11.85
CA CYS A 186 42.32 16.46 -10.41
C CYS A 186 41.29 15.63 -9.64
N ASN A 187 41.72 14.80 -8.68
CA ASN A 187 40.85 13.98 -7.82
C ASN A 187 39.77 14.79 -7.09
N SER A 188 40.05 16.06 -6.76
CA SER A 188 39.16 16.91 -5.97
C SER A 188 38.14 17.68 -6.82
N CYS A 189 38.56 18.25 -7.97
CA CYS A 189 37.69 19.13 -8.77
C CYS A 189 37.50 18.72 -10.24
N GLY A 190 38.14 17.64 -10.69
CA GLY A 190 38.08 17.15 -12.07
C GLY A 190 38.74 18.04 -13.11
N PHE A 191 39.50 19.06 -12.69
CA PHE A 191 40.23 19.92 -13.62
C PHE A 191 41.32 19.13 -14.36
N CYS A 192 41.35 19.25 -15.69
CA CYS A 192 42.38 18.71 -16.56
C CYS A 192 43.21 19.87 -17.11
N LYS A 193 44.55 19.77 -17.03
CA LYS A 193 45.46 20.79 -17.54
C LYS A 193 45.71 20.69 -19.05
N TYR A 194 45.34 19.57 -19.68
CA TYR A 194 45.61 19.28 -21.08
C TYR A 194 44.43 19.58 -22.01
N ALA A 195 43.20 19.58 -21.50
CA ALA A 195 42.00 19.81 -22.28
C ALA A 195 40.80 20.11 -21.38
N LYS A 196 39.72 20.62 -21.96
CA LYS A 196 38.41 20.75 -21.33
C LYS A 196 37.39 19.88 -22.06
N PHE A 197 36.59 19.14 -21.29
CA PHE A 197 35.64 18.16 -21.80
C PHE A 197 34.20 18.60 -21.53
N ASP A 198 33.43 18.82 -22.60
CA ASP A 198 32.01 19.17 -22.54
C ASP A 198 31.16 18.02 -23.11
N PHE A 199 30.34 17.41 -22.25
CA PHE A 199 29.46 16.29 -22.61
C PHE A 199 28.01 16.73 -22.79
N THR A 200 27.40 16.26 -23.87
CA THR A 200 25.97 16.41 -24.18
C THR A 200 25.34 15.06 -24.44
N LEU A 201 24.15 14.83 -23.89
CA LEU A 201 23.40 13.58 -23.99
C LEU A 201 22.17 13.82 -24.85
N LEU A 202 21.89 12.95 -25.82
CA LEU A 202 20.58 12.85 -26.44
C LEU A 202 19.78 11.84 -25.61
N ALA A 203 18.97 12.34 -24.68
CA ALA A 203 18.33 11.52 -23.66
C ALA A 203 16.89 11.94 -23.39
N LYS A 204 16.10 11.00 -22.87
CA LYS A 204 14.78 11.28 -22.28
C LYS A 204 14.70 10.71 -20.87
N PRO A 205 14.02 11.37 -19.92
CA PRO A 205 13.74 10.78 -18.62
C PRO A 205 12.93 9.48 -18.80
N CYS A 206 13.21 8.46 -17.99
CA CYS A 206 12.43 7.22 -18.00
C CYS A 206 12.16 6.72 -16.58
N CYS A 207 11.04 6.01 -16.43
CA CYS A 207 10.65 5.36 -15.18
C CYS A 207 11.29 3.96 -15.11
N ALA A 208 12.58 3.90 -14.83
CA ALA A 208 13.25 2.64 -14.50
C ALA A 208 13.15 2.36 -12.99
N VAL A 209 12.99 1.09 -12.64
CA VAL A 209 12.90 0.60 -11.25
C VAL A 209 14.08 -0.34 -11.02
N ASP A 210 14.58 -0.40 -9.78
CA ASP A 210 15.67 -1.30 -9.42
C ASP A 210 15.19 -2.77 -9.51
N PRO A 211 15.97 -3.69 -10.13
CA PRO A 211 15.61 -5.11 -10.21
C PRO A 211 15.47 -5.74 -8.82
N ILE A 212 14.52 -6.66 -8.67
CA ILE A 212 14.29 -7.39 -7.41
C ILE A 212 15.05 -8.71 -7.48
N GLU A 213 16.09 -8.86 -6.65
CA GLU A 213 16.95 -10.06 -6.65
C GLU A 213 16.78 -10.91 -5.37
N ASN A 214 16.27 -10.32 -4.28
CA ASN A 214 16.13 -10.97 -2.97
C ASN A 214 14.86 -10.47 -2.23
N GLU A 215 14.53 -11.11 -1.11
CA GLU A 215 13.33 -10.79 -0.33
C GLU A 215 13.37 -9.40 0.34
N GLU A 216 14.55 -8.85 0.64
CA GLU A 216 14.67 -7.49 1.16
C GLU A 216 14.32 -6.44 0.10
N ASP A 217 14.81 -6.62 -1.12
CA ASP A 217 14.50 -5.77 -2.27
C ASP A 217 13.02 -5.86 -2.63
N ARG A 218 12.42 -7.05 -2.50
CA ARG A 218 10.97 -7.25 -2.63
C ARG A 218 10.20 -6.43 -1.59
N LYS A 219 10.58 -6.48 -0.31
CA LYS A 219 9.95 -5.67 0.75
C LYS A 219 10.09 -4.16 0.50
N LYS A 220 11.28 -3.71 0.06
CA LYS A 220 11.52 -2.30 -0.32
C LYS A 220 10.65 -1.87 -1.51
N ALA A 221 10.49 -2.74 -2.52
CA ALA A 221 9.65 -2.47 -3.68
C ALA A 221 8.17 -2.30 -3.28
N ILE A 222 7.65 -3.17 -2.40
CA ILE A 222 6.27 -3.06 -1.86
C ILE A 222 6.09 -1.75 -1.08
N SER A 223 7.02 -1.43 -0.18
CA SER A 223 6.98 -0.17 0.59
C SER A 223 7.02 1.06 -0.35
N SER A 224 7.84 1.01 -1.40
CA SER A 224 7.92 2.06 -2.42
C SER A 224 6.62 2.22 -3.20
N ILE A 225 5.96 1.11 -3.60
CA ILE A 225 4.65 1.12 -4.25
C ILE A 225 3.62 1.81 -3.35
N ASN A 226 3.54 1.44 -2.06
CA ASN A 226 2.59 2.04 -1.12
C ASN A 226 2.80 3.55 -0.97
N SER A 227 4.05 3.99 -0.78
CA SER A 227 4.37 5.43 -0.70
C SER A 227 4.03 6.20 -1.99
N LEU A 228 4.23 5.58 -3.16
CA LEU A 228 3.87 6.17 -4.45
C LEU A 228 2.34 6.26 -4.61
N LEU A 229 1.59 5.24 -4.20
CA LEU A 229 0.12 5.24 -4.24
C LEU A 229 -0.48 6.30 -3.31
N GLU A 230 0.10 6.52 -2.12
CA GLU A 230 -0.31 7.62 -1.22
C GLU A 230 -0.10 9.01 -1.83
N LYS A 231 0.98 9.19 -2.58
CA LYS A 231 1.24 10.44 -3.32
C LYS A 231 0.26 10.59 -4.48
N ALA A 232 0.01 9.52 -5.23
CA ALA A 232 -0.96 9.51 -6.31
C ALA A 232 -2.39 9.88 -5.83
N ASP A 233 -2.85 9.30 -4.72
CA ASP A 233 -4.16 9.61 -4.13
C ASP A 233 -4.28 11.10 -3.72
N ARG A 234 -3.22 11.68 -3.13
CA ARG A 234 -3.20 13.10 -2.76
C ARG A 234 -3.36 14.00 -3.99
N ILE A 235 -2.61 13.72 -5.05
CA ILE A 235 -2.65 14.50 -6.30
C ILE A 235 -4.00 14.29 -7.01
N TYR A 236 -4.54 13.07 -7.02
CA TYR A 236 -5.86 12.78 -7.58
C TYR A 236 -6.98 13.54 -6.85
N LYS A 237 -6.97 13.54 -5.51
CA LYS A 237 -7.91 14.33 -4.71
C LYS A 237 -7.79 15.82 -4.99
N GLN A 238 -6.56 16.33 -5.17
CA GLN A 238 -6.32 17.71 -5.56
C GLN A 238 -6.94 18.03 -6.94
N LEU A 239 -6.79 17.15 -7.93
CA LEU A 239 -7.45 17.27 -9.25
C LEU A 239 -8.98 17.28 -9.13
N GLN A 240 -9.56 16.41 -8.29
CA GLN A 240 -11.01 16.39 -8.03
C GLN A 240 -11.50 17.67 -7.32
N LEU A 241 -10.70 18.25 -6.43
CA LEU A 241 -11.01 19.52 -5.76
C LEU A 241 -10.97 20.72 -6.72
N HIS A 242 -10.17 20.67 -7.79
CA HIS A 242 -10.17 21.71 -8.82
C HIS A 242 -11.44 21.71 -9.67
N ARG A 243 -12.10 20.56 -9.84
CA ARG A 243 -13.32 20.42 -10.66
C ARG A 243 -14.48 21.35 -10.26
N PRO A 244 -14.95 21.40 -9.00
CA PRO A 244 -16.03 22.32 -8.59
C PRO A 244 -15.62 23.80 -8.68
N VAL A 245 -14.34 24.12 -8.48
CA VAL A 245 -13.81 25.49 -8.63
C VAL A 245 -13.86 25.92 -10.09
N LEU A 246 -13.47 25.04 -11.02
CA LEU A 246 -13.58 25.27 -12.47
C LEU A 246 -15.04 25.38 -12.93
N GLU A 247 -15.93 24.55 -12.39
CA GLU A 247 -17.38 24.63 -12.65
C GLU A 247 -17.97 25.97 -12.17
N SER A 248 -17.59 26.44 -10.97
CA SER A 248 -18.00 27.74 -10.44
C SER A 248 -17.47 28.91 -11.27
N LEU A 249 -16.20 28.85 -11.70
CA LEU A 249 -15.59 29.87 -12.55
C LEU A 249 -16.22 29.89 -13.95
N LEU A 250 -16.60 28.72 -14.48
CA LEU A 250 -17.34 28.61 -15.75
C LEU A 250 -18.74 29.22 -15.65
N ILE A 251 -19.43 29.04 -14.51
CA ILE A 251 -20.72 29.69 -14.23
C ILE A 251 -20.53 31.21 -14.16
N GLN A 252 -19.53 31.70 -13.44
CA GLN A 252 -19.22 33.15 -13.37
C GLN A 252 -18.89 33.75 -14.75
N VAL A 253 -18.16 33.04 -15.61
CA VAL A 253 -17.90 33.49 -16.98
C VAL A 253 -19.17 33.48 -17.84
N ALA A 254 -20.06 32.51 -17.63
CA ALA A 254 -21.35 32.44 -18.32
C ALA A 254 -22.32 33.54 -17.87
N GLU A 255 -22.33 33.91 -16.58
CA GLU A 255 -23.15 34.96 -15.98
C GLU A 255 -22.64 36.37 -16.34
N HIS A 256 -21.32 36.60 -16.34
CA HIS A 256 -20.71 37.87 -16.77
C HIS A 256 -20.73 38.08 -18.29
N GLY A 257 -21.05 37.05 -19.10
CA GLY A 257 -21.28 37.20 -20.53
C GLY A 257 -22.62 37.86 -20.90
N SER A 258 -23.56 37.97 -19.94
CA SER A 258 -24.91 38.53 -20.16
C SER A 258 -25.00 40.05 -19.97
N ASP A 259 -24.10 40.66 -19.20
CA ASP A 259 -24.14 42.11 -18.93
C ASP A 259 -23.18 42.86 -19.85
N ARG A 260 -23.71 43.36 -20.96
CA ARG A 260 -23.11 44.55 -21.61
C ARG A 260 -23.35 45.74 -20.67
N PRO A 261 -22.34 46.56 -20.35
CA PRO A 261 -22.56 47.79 -19.59
C PRO A 261 -23.30 48.79 -20.50
N LEU A 262 -24.57 49.03 -20.18
CA LEU A 262 -25.30 50.19 -20.67
C LEU A 262 -24.79 51.45 -19.95
N SER A 263 -24.59 52.48 -20.77
CA SER A 263 -24.08 53.81 -20.47
C SER A 263 -24.68 54.53 -19.26
N GLY A 264 -23.82 55.25 -18.54
CA GLY A 264 -24.13 56.34 -17.60
C GLY A 264 -23.02 56.40 -16.54
N GLY A 265 -22.02 57.28 -16.58
CA GLY A 265 -22.08 58.71 -16.82
C GLY A 265 -21.95 59.43 -15.48
N LYS A 266 -20.72 59.60 -14.97
CA LYS A 266 -20.27 60.76 -14.18
C LYS A 266 -18.77 60.69 -13.84
N GLU A 267 -18.19 61.88 -13.92
CA GLU A 267 -16.78 62.26 -13.97
C GLU A 267 -16.01 62.05 -12.66
N MET A 268 -14.69 61.87 -12.73
CA MET A 268 -13.69 62.83 -12.18
C MET A 268 -12.26 62.45 -12.61
N ASN A 269 -11.47 63.50 -12.86
CA ASN A 269 -10.17 63.59 -13.54
C ASN A 269 -8.94 62.88 -12.92
N GLY A 270 -8.04 62.44 -13.80
CA GLY A 270 -6.68 63.01 -13.84
C GLY A 270 -5.47 62.10 -13.61
N ALA A 271 -4.99 61.39 -14.65
CA ALA A 271 -3.55 61.13 -14.86
C ALA A 271 -3.27 60.71 -16.31
N ALA A 272 -2.37 61.43 -16.98
CA ALA A 272 -1.86 61.09 -18.30
C ALA A 272 -0.69 60.09 -18.20
N GLY A 273 -0.72 59.03 -19.00
CA GLY A 273 0.40 58.09 -19.14
C GLY A 273 0.07 56.72 -19.73
N ALA A 274 0.00 56.65 -21.07
CA ALA A 274 0.33 55.51 -21.96
C ALA A 274 -0.43 54.15 -21.88
N VAL A 275 -1.27 53.93 -22.92
CA VAL A 275 -1.59 52.72 -23.73
C VAL A 275 -2.26 51.49 -23.05
N PRO A 276 -3.38 50.96 -23.63
CA PRO A 276 -4.26 50.00 -22.97
C PRO A 276 -3.89 48.54 -23.28
N VAL A 277 -3.81 47.69 -22.27
CA VAL A 277 -3.90 46.23 -22.44
C VAL A 277 -5.31 45.79 -22.08
N SER A 278 -5.95 45.13 -23.03
CA SER A 278 -7.25 44.47 -22.93
C SER A 278 -7.51 43.88 -21.54
N SER A 279 -8.57 44.32 -20.87
CA SER A 279 -9.07 43.72 -19.64
C SER A 279 -9.64 42.33 -19.93
N VAL A 280 -8.75 41.33 -19.99
CA VAL A 280 -9.15 39.92 -20.01
C VAL A 280 -9.93 39.66 -18.72
N ASN A 281 -11.14 39.09 -18.84
CA ASN A 281 -11.98 38.78 -17.69
C ASN A 281 -11.17 37.97 -16.66
N LYS A 282 -11.10 38.47 -15.41
CA LYS A 282 -10.30 37.87 -14.33
C LYS A 282 -10.67 36.39 -14.10
N ALA A 283 -11.93 36.02 -14.31
CA ALA A 283 -12.38 34.63 -14.23
C ALA A 283 -11.84 33.75 -15.38
N ILE A 284 -11.62 34.31 -16.58
CA ILE A 284 -10.99 33.62 -17.72
C ILE A 284 -9.49 33.43 -17.48
N GLN A 285 -8.79 34.43 -16.94
CA GLN A 285 -7.38 34.29 -16.53
C GLN A 285 -7.21 33.23 -15.42
N LEU A 286 -8.10 33.25 -14.42
CA LEU A 286 -8.11 32.25 -13.36
C LEU A 286 -8.44 30.85 -13.89
N LEU A 287 -9.38 30.70 -14.84
CA LEU A 287 -9.64 29.43 -15.53
C LEU A 287 -8.41 28.91 -16.28
N ALA A 288 -7.73 29.78 -17.03
CA ALA A 288 -6.50 29.44 -17.74
C ALA A 288 -5.40 28.98 -16.77
N GLN A 289 -5.16 29.73 -15.70
CA GLN A 289 -4.16 29.40 -14.68
C GLN A 289 -4.47 28.07 -13.97
N LYS A 290 -5.74 27.87 -13.56
CA LYS A 290 -6.16 26.65 -12.86
C LYS A 290 -6.12 25.42 -13.77
N TYR A 291 -6.52 25.51 -15.04
CA TYR A 291 -6.57 24.36 -15.93
C TYR A 291 -5.24 24.11 -16.69
N CYS A 292 -4.60 25.13 -17.29
CA CYS A 292 -3.31 24.98 -17.99
C CYS A 292 -2.11 24.86 -17.06
N GLY A 293 -2.19 25.46 -15.88
CA GLY A 293 -1.09 25.49 -14.91
C GLY A 293 -1.22 24.36 -13.91
N GLU A 294 -2.17 24.51 -12.98
CA GLU A 294 -2.30 23.61 -11.83
C GLU A 294 -2.79 22.20 -12.23
N CYS A 295 -3.85 22.08 -13.03
CA CYS A 295 -4.37 20.76 -13.45
C CYS A 295 -3.38 20.01 -14.36
N LYS A 296 -2.72 20.71 -15.29
CA LYS A 296 -1.68 20.12 -16.16
C LYS A 296 -0.49 19.60 -15.35
N ALA A 297 0.04 20.41 -14.43
CA ALA A 297 1.17 20.02 -13.60
C ALA A 297 0.84 18.81 -12.70
N ALA A 298 -0.32 18.84 -12.04
CA ALA A 298 -0.80 17.73 -11.21
C ALA A 298 -1.03 16.45 -12.04
N PHE A 299 -1.58 16.57 -13.25
CA PHE A 299 -1.77 15.45 -14.17
C PHE A 299 -0.44 14.84 -14.68
N ASP A 300 0.54 15.69 -15.02
CA ASP A 300 1.88 15.26 -15.44
C ASP A 300 2.61 14.53 -14.30
N GLU A 301 2.46 15.00 -13.07
CA GLU A 301 3.02 14.37 -11.87
C GLU A 301 2.35 13.02 -11.57
N LEU A 302 1.01 12.98 -11.59
CA LEU A 302 0.22 11.75 -11.40
C LEU A 302 0.60 10.68 -12.44
N SER A 303 0.75 11.07 -13.70
CA SER A 303 1.14 10.18 -14.79
C SER A 303 2.51 9.54 -14.56
N LYS A 304 3.50 10.30 -14.06
CA LYS A 304 4.83 9.77 -13.72
C LYS A 304 4.78 8.77 -12.57
N ILE A 305 3.98 9.05 -11.55
CA ILE A 305 3.81 8.16 -10.40
C ILE A 305 3.18 6.83 -10.84
N ILE A 306 2.11 6.88 -11.62
CA ILE A 306 1.42 5.68 -12.13
C ILE A 306 2.37 4.84 -13.00
N GLN A 307 3.13 5.46 -13.90
CA GLN A 307 4.13 4.74 -14.72
C GLN A 307 5.18 4.02 -13.86
N LYS A 308 5.63 4.67 -12.77
CA LYS A 308 6.60 4.07 -11.84
C LYS A 308 5.98 2.91 -11.06
N VAL A 309 4.75 3.05 -10.55
CA VAL A 309 4.02 1.97 -9.86
C VAL A 309 3.84 0.76 -10.77
N MET A 310 3.43 0.97 -12.03
CA MET A 310 3.24 -0.10 -13.01
C MET A 310 4.56 -0.80 -13.35
N ALA A 311 5.68 -0.07 -13.41
CA ALA A 311 7.00 -0.67 -13.58
C ALA A 311 7.41 -1.51 -12.36
N CYS A 312 7.22 -1.01 -11.14
CA CYS A 312 7.51 -1.78 -9.92
C CYS A 312 6.68 -3.07 -9.81
N ARG A 313 5.38 -2.99 -10.15
CA ARG A 313 4.47 -4.16 -10.12
C ARG A 313 4.89 -5.24 -11.11
N ARG A 314 5.37 -4.87 -12.31
CA ARG A 314 5.87 -5.84 -13.29
C ARG A 314 7.08 -6.61 -12.78
N GLU A 315 8.09 -5.91 -12.25
CA GLU A 315 9.29 -6.54 -11.66
C GLU A 315 8.92 -7.47 -10.49
N LEU A 316 7.96 -7.07 -9.65
CA LEU A 316 7.50 -7.89 -8.53
C LEU A 316 6.81 -9.18 -8.98
N VAL A 317 5.97 -9.10 -10.02
CA VAL A 317 5.32 -10.28 -10.62
C VAL A 317 6.35 -11.21 -11.26
N GLU A 318 7.34 -10.66 -11.97
CA GLU A 318 8.41 -11.46 -12.58
C GLU A 318 9.26 -12.19 -11.53
N TYR A 319 9.64 -11.52 -10.43
CA TYR A 319 10.36 -12.15 -9.32
C TYR A 319 9.54 -13.25 -8.63
N ASP A 320 8.28 -12.97 -8.29
CA ASP A 320 7.41 -13.95 -7.63
C ASP A 320 7.16 -15.18 -8.54
N GLN A 321 7.08 -15.00 -9.86
CA GLN A 321 6.97 -16.09 -10.83
C GLN A 321 8.27 -16.92 -10.92
N GLN A 322 9.44 -16.27 -10.97
CA GLN A 322 10.74 -16.95 -10.99
C GLN A 322 10.96 -17.81 -9.74
N GLN A 323 10.54 -17.32 -8.56
CA GLN A 323 10.61 -18.07 -7.32
C GLN A 323 9.70 -19.32 -7.35
N ARG A 324 8.47 -19.20 -7.84
CA ARG A 324 7.56 -20.35 -8.00
C ARG A 324 8.11 -21.39 -8.98
N GLU A 325 8.70 -20.95 -10.08
CA GLU A 325 9.32 -21.84 -11.08
C GLU A 325 10.57 -22.54 -10.55
N ALA A 326 11.41 -21.84 -9.76
CA ALA A 326 12.58 -22.42 -9.11
C ALA A 326 12.19 -23.53 -8.11
N VAL A 327 11.09 -23.36 -7.39
CA VAL A 327 10.56 -24.35 -6.43
C VAL A 327 9.97 -25.56 -7.16
N ALA A 328 9.22 -25.33 -8.25
CA ALA A 328 8.70 -26.40 -9.10
C ALA A 328 9.82 -27.24 -9.76
N ALA A 329 10.96 -26.61 -10.08
CA ALA A 329 12.13 -27.27 -10.65
C ALA A 329 12.95 -28.07 -9.60
N LYS A 330 13.03 -27.60 -8.36
CA LYS A 330 13.77 -28.28 -7.26
C LYS A 330 12.98 -29.42 -6.59
N GLY A 331 11.66 -29.48 -6.77
CA GLY A 331 10.79 -30.53 -6.21
C GLY A 331 10.89 -31.93 -6.86
N GLN A 332 11.75 -32.15 -7.86
CA GLN A 332 12.03 -33.48 -8.42
C GLN A 332 13.23 -34.13 -7.74
N VAL A 333 13.00 -34.87 -6.66
CA VAL A 333 13.99 -35.82 -6.14
C VAL A 333 14.02 -37.05 -7.06
N PRO A 334 15.20 -37.53 -7.52
CA PRO A 334 15.28 -38.76 -8.30
C PRO A 334 15.06 -39.97 -7.39
N VAL A 335 13.94 -40.67 -7.55
CA VAL A 335 13.72 -42.00 -6.96
C VAL A 335 14.36 -43.05 -7.88
N PRO A 336 15.26 -43.91 -7.39
CA PRO A 336 15.84 -44.98 -8.19
C PRO A 336 14.94 -46.21 -8.13
N THR A 337 13.94 -46.32 -9.00
CA THR A 337 13.32 -47.63 -9.31
C THR A 337 12.91 -47.70 -10.77
N GLY A 338 13.47 -48.68 -11.48
CA GLY A 338 13.18 -48.93 -12.88
C GLY A 338 11.77 -49.46 -13.09
N ALA A 339 10.89 -48.64 -13.64
CA ALA A 339 9.68 -49.09 -14.31
C ALA A 339 9.31 -48.11 -15.44
N LYS A 340 9.49 -48.55 -16.69
CA LYS A 340 9.05 -47.82 -17.88
C LYS A 340 7.52 -47.87 -17.95
N THR A 341 6.87 -46.72 -17.85
CA THR A 341 5.44 -46.59 -18.20
C THR A 341 5.25 -45.51 -19.25
N LYS A 342 4.61 -45.88 -20.36
CA LYS A 342 4.36 -45.06 -21.54
C LYS A 342 3.32 -43.97 -21.21
N MET A 343 3.66 -42.71 -21.47
CA MET A 343 2.71 -41.60 -21.46
C MET A 343 1.86 -41.59 -22.73
N SER A 344 0.54 -41.57 -22.57
CA SER A 344 -0.42 -41.14 -23.58
C SER A 344 -0.71 -39.65 -23.41
N ASP A 345 -0.51 -38.94 -24.52
CA ASP A 345 -0.73 -37.53 -24.78
C ASP A 345 -2.21 -37.13 -24.65
N LEU A 346 -2.52 -36.14 -23.81
CA LEU A 346 -3.76 -35.35 -23.84
C LEU A 346 -3.44 -33.93 -23.32
N GLY A 347 -3.35 -33.01 -24.27
CA GLY A 347 -2.76 -31.68 -24.11
C GLY A 347 -3.61 -30.65 -23.36
N THR A 348 -2.91 -29.85 -22.56
CA THR A 348 -3.38 -28.55 -22.07
C THR A 348 -2.46 -27.46 -22.61
N LYS A 349 -3.06 -26.49 -23.31
CA LYS A 349 -2.39 -25.45 -24.09
C LYS A 349 -1.54 -24.53 -23.21
N ARG A 350 -0.22 -24.55 -23.43
CA ARG A 350 0.73 -23.50 -23.06
C ARG A 350 0.45 -22.23 -23.87
N PHE A 351 0.08 -21.13 -23.22
CA PHE A 351 0.20 -19.79 -23.81
C PHE A 351 1.69 -19.39 -23.82
N LYS A 352 2.36 -19.57 -24.96
CA LYS A 352 3.62 -18.89 -25.26
C LYS A 352 3.28 -17.54 -25.88
N ALA A 353 3.60 -16.44 -25.19
CA ALA A 353 3.65 -15.12 -25.79
C ALA A 353 4.82 -15.09 -26.80
N GLY A 354 4.48 -15.26 -28.07
CA GLY A 354 5.42 -15.19 -29.18
C GLY A 354 5.81 -13.75 -29.50
N SER A 355 7.12 -13.52 -29.54
CA SER A 355 7.76 -12.43 -30.27
C SER A 355 7.17 -12.29 -31.68
N VAL A 356 6.67 -11.10 -32.01
CA VAL A 356 6.47 -10.67 -33.40
C VAL A 356 7.02 -9.26 -33.55
N VAL A 357 8.26 -9.18 -34.02
CA VAL A 357 8.74 -8.02 -34.77
C VAL A 357 8.18 -8.15 -36.19
N ARG A 358 7.34 -7.20 -36.63
CA ARG A 358 7.15 -6.94 -38.06
C ARG A 358 6.75 -5.48 -38.37
N GLU A 359 7.75 -4.78 -38.93
CA GLU A 359 7.74 -3.76 -39.99
C GLU A 359 6.89 -2.48 -39.86
N LYS A 360 7.61 -1.36 -39.72
CA LYS A 360 7.23 -0.01 -40.15
C LYS A 360 6.87 0.01 -41.65
N ARG A 361 5.72 0.59 -41.97
CA ARG A 361 5.54 1.39 -43.20
C ARG A 361 4.94 2.74 -42.82
N GLU A 362 5.72 3.78 -43.10
CA GLU A 362 5.32 5.18 -43.06
C GLU A 362 4.25 5.46 -44.12
N GLY A 363 3.28 6.30 -43.77
CA GLY A 363 2.33 6.92 -44.69
C GLY A 363 1.94 8.30 -44.17
N LEU A 364 2.56 9.34 -44.72
CA LEU A 364 2.16 10.74 -44.54
C LEU A 364 0.68 10.94 -44.89
N LYS A 365 -0.08 11.69 -44.07
CA LYS A 365 -1.32 12.35 -44.51
C LYS A 365 -1.40 13.79 -44.01
N ALA A 366 -1.80 14.65 -44.95
CA ALA A 366 -1.88 16.11 -44.91
C ALA A 366 -2.91 16.66 -43.91
N GLY A 367 -2.72 17.93 -43.55
CA GLY A 367 -3.52 18.66 -42.58
C GLY A 367 -4.97 18.89 -42.98
N ASN A 368 -5.88 18.37 -42.15
CA ASN A 368 -7.28 18.76 -42.04
C ASN A 368 -7.50 19.32 -40.62
N CYS A 369 -6.80 20.40 -40.26
CA CYS A 369 -7.00 20.97 -38.94
C CYS A 369 -8.28 21.82 -38.96
N TYR A 370 -9.12 21.59 -37.94
CA TYR A 370 -10.38 22.28 -37.72
C TYR A 370 -10.26 23.82 -37.75
N GLY A 371 -9.06 24.37 -37.45
CA GLY A 371 -8.81 25.81 -37.36
C GLY A 371 -9.01 26.59 -38.67
N CYS A 372 -8.52 26.10 -39.82
CA CYS A 372 -8.55 26.88 -41.07
C CYS A 372 -9.94 26.94 -41.73
N ALA A 373 -10.77 25.91 -41.56
CA ALA A 373 -12.12 25.86 -42.11
C ALA A 373 -13.12 26.77 -41.35
N SER A 374 -12.84 27.08 -40.08
CA SER A 374 -13.72 27.88 -39.22
C SER A 374 -13.79 29.36 -39.62
N ALA A 375 -12.70 29.95 -40.11
CA ALA A 375 -12.59 31.40 -40.35
C ALA A 375 -13.39 31.90 -41.58
N ALA A 376 -13.56 31.09 -42.63
CA ALA A 376 -14.31 31.50 -43.83
C ALA A 376 -15.83 31.54 -43.60
N VAL A 377 -16.32 30.65 -42.74
CA VAL A 377 -17.74 30.54 -42.36
C VAL A 377 -18.19 31.78 -41.57
N GLU A 378 -17.29 32.37 -40.79
CA GLU A 378 -17.52 33.56 -39.96
C GLU A 378 -18.00 34.78 -40.77
N HIS A 379 -17.30 35.13 -41.85
CA HIS A 379 -17.62 36.32 -42.64
C HIS A 379 -18.93 36.24 -43.43
N CYS A 380 -19.33 35.03 -43.86
CA CYS A 380 -20.57 34.82 -44.61
C CYS A 380 -21.82 35.04 -43.75
N ILE A 381 -21.76 34.67 -42.46
CA ILE A 381 -22.89 34.80 -41.52
C ILE A 381 -23.15 36.27 -41.17
N THR A 382 -22.11 37.08 -41.05
CA THR A 382 -22.23 38.52 -40.80
C THR A 382 -22.98 39.23 -41.93
N LEU A 383 -22.72 38.86 -43.20
CA LEU A 383 -23.42 39.42 -44.36
C LEU A 383 -24.91 39.05 -44.38
N LEU A 384 -25.25 37.79 -44.09
CA LEU A 384 -26.64 37.31 -44.06
C LEU A 384 -27.48 38.04 -43.00
N ARG A 385 -26.89 38.38 -41.85
CA ARG A 385 -27.57 39.15 -40.80
C ARG A 385 -27.96 40.55 -41.24
N ALA A 386 -27.12 41.22 -42.05
CA ALA A 386 -27.47 42.53 -42.59
C ALA A 386 -28.66 42.45 -43.55
N LEU A 387 -28.70 41.42 -44.40
CA LEU A 387 -29.75 41.24 -45.41
C LEU A 387 -31.14 40.93 -44.82
N VAL A 388 -31.21 40.20 -43.71
CA VAL A 388 -32.48 39.81 -43.05
C VAL A 388 -33.19 40.97 -42.34
N THR A 389 -32.51 42.11 -42.13
CA THR A 389 -33.16 43.31 -41.58
C THR A 389 -34.19 43.94 -42.54
N ASN A 390 -34.09 43.63 -43.85
CA ASN A 390 -35.07 44.03 -44.85
C ASN A 390 -36.18 42.97 -44.98
N SER A 391 -37.44 43.37 -44.84
CA SER A 391 -38.58 42.45 -44.81
C SER A 391 -38.81 41.68 -46.12
N ASP A 392 -38.51 42.28 -47.28
CA ASP A 392 -38.67 41.64 -48.59
C ASP A 392 -37.57 40.60 -48.84
N MET A 393 -36.32 40.95 -48.50
CA MET A 393 -35.19 40.03 -48.57
C MET A 393 -35.34 38.87 -47.59
N ARG A 394 -35.89 39.12 -46.39
CA ARG A 394 -36.21 38.08 -45.40
C ARG A 394 -37.21 37.07 -45.94
N GLN A 395 -38.27 37.50 -46.63
CA GLN A 395 -39.23 36.59 -47.26
C GLN A 395 -38.60 35.79 -48.41
N ILE A 396 -37.76 36.43 -49.24
CA ILE A 396 -37.04 35.76 -50.32
C ILE A 396 -36.08 34.70 -49.77
N LEU A 397 -35.26 35.05 -48.77
CA LEU A 397 -34.33 34.13 -48.12
C LEU A 397 -35.07 32.93 -47.50
N CYS A 398 -36.20 33.16 -46.82
CA CYS A 398 -37.04 32.07 -46.33
C CYS A 398 -37.58 31.19 -47.47
N SER A 399 -38.07 31.79 -48.56
CA SER A 399 -38.59 31.04 -49.72
C SER A 399 -37.53 30.22 -50.48
N GLN A 400 -36.26 30.64 -50.40
CA GLN A 400 -35.11 29.96 -51.00
C GLN A 400 -34.49 28.89 -50.07
N GLY A 401 -35.14 28.56 -48.95
CA GLY A 401 -34.69 27.51 -48.05
C GLY A 401 -33.53 27.91 -47.12
N MET A 402 -33.34 29.20 -46.85
CA MET A 402 -32.26 29.69 -45.98
C MET A 402 -32.38 29.16 -44.54
N ILE A 403 -33.61 28.99 -44.03
CA ILE A 403 -33.84 28.39 -42.70
C ILE A 403 -33.28 26.96 -42.66
N GLN A 404 -33.54 26.18 -43.70
CA GLN A 404 -33.00 24.82 -43.84
C GLN A 404 -31.48 24.82 -43.95
N GLN A 405 -30.89 25.66 -44.80
CA GLN A 405 -29.42 25.71 -44.97
C GLN A 405 -28.69 26.14 -43.69
N LEU A 406 -29.18 27.15 -42.97
CA LEU A 406 -28.57 27.60 -41.72
C LEU A 406 -28.65 26.53 -40.62
N ILE A 407 -29.77 25.82 -40.54
CA ILE A 407 -29.96 24.69 -39.63
C ILE A 407 -29.07 23.51 -40.05
N ASP A 408 -28.89 23.27 -41.36
CA ASP A 408 -28.10 22.17 -41.90
C ASP A 408 -26.59 22.34 -41.74
N TYR A 409 -26.06 23.54 -41.98
CA TYR A 409 -24.61 23.75 -42.13
C TYR A 409 -23.99 24.70 -41.11
N ASN A 410 -24.76 25.60 -40.47
CA ASN A 410 -24.19 26.71 -39.69
C ASN A 410 -24.64 26.75 -38.22
N LEU A 411 -25.73 26.06 -37.86
CA LEU A 411 -26.24 26.04 -36.49
C LEU A 411 -25.27 25.37 -35.50
N ARG A 412 -24.50 24.37 -35.96
CA ARG A 412 -23.62 23.53 -35.13
C ARG A 412 -22.14 23.89 -35.22
N HIS A 413 -21.71 24.48 -36.35
CA HIS A 413 -20.31 24.69 -36.72
C HIS A 413 -19.86 26.15 -36.49
N GLY A 414 -18.58 26.35 -36.15
CA GLY A 414 -17.97 27.66 -35.92
C GLY A 414 -17.84 28.06 -34.44
N ALA A 415 -17.18 29.19 -34.19
CA ALA A 415 -16.97 29.74 -32.85
C ALA A 415 -18.31 30.06 -32.15
N LEU A 416 -18.29 30.24 -30.81
CA LEU A 416 -19.51 30.49 -30.04
C LEU A 416 -20.24 31.76 -30.50
N SER A 417 -19.51 32.82 -30.83
CA SER A 417 -20.03 34.06 -31.42
C SER A 417 -20.87 33.76 -32.68
N VAL A 418 -20.30 33.02 -33.62
CA VAL A 418 -20.91 32.64 -34.90
C VAL A 418 -22.20 31.85 -34.71
N ARG A 419 -22.17 30.87 -33.82
CA ARG A 419 -23.37 30.05 -33.55
C ARG A 419 -24.46 30.86 -32.86
N ASN A 420 -24.09 31.85 -32.02
CA ASN A 420 -25.05 32.78 -31.43
C ASN A 420 -25.65 33.71 -32.50
N GLU A 421 -24.83 34.13 -33.46
CA GLU A 421 -25.25 34.96 -34.59
C GLU A 421 -26.19 34.21 -35.54
N VAL A 422 -25.91 32.95 -35.85
CA VAL A 422 -26.80 32.07 -36.62
C VAL A 422 -28.13 31.83 -35.90
N ARG A 423 -28.11 31.62 -34.57
CA ARG A 423 -29.36 31.49 -33.79
C ARG A 423 -30.18 32.76 -33.79
N THR A 424 -29.54 33.91 -33.63
CA THR A 424 -30.19 35.22 -33.71
C THR A 424 -30.79 35.45 -35.10
N LEU A 425 -30.05 35.09 -36.15
CA LEU A 425 -30.49 35.17 -37.54
C LEU A 425 -31.73 34.29 -37.80
N LEU A 426 -31.73 33.05 -37.30
CA LEU A 426 -32.87 32.14 -37.39
C LEU A 426 -34.10 32.69 -36.65
N CYS A 427 -33.93 33.23 -35.44
CA CYS A 427 -35.02 33.87 -34.71
C CYS A 427 -35.58 35.10 -35.46
N LEU A 428 -34.74 35.89 -36.13
CA LEU A 428 -35.17 37.04 -36.96
C LEU A 428 -35.90 36.63 -38.25
N LEU A 429 -35.51 35.49 -38.85
CA LEU A 429 -36.18 34.90 -40.01
C LEU A 429 -37.58 34.36 -39.65
N THR A 430 -37.78 33.87 -38.42
CA THR A 430 -39.04 33.26 -37.96
C THR A 430 -39.99 34.18 -37.22
N HIS A 431 -39.56 35.40 -36.87
CA HIS A 431 -40.36 36.38 -36.12
C HIS A 431 -41.68 36.72 -36.84
N ASP A 432 -42.82 36.56 -36.15
CA ASP A 432 -44.20 36.73 -36.68
C ASP A 432 -44.50 35.99 -37.99
N ASN A 433 -43.70 34.99 -38.33
CA ASN A 433 -43.89 34.16 -39.51
C ASN A 433 -44.33 32.76 -39.05
N ARG A 434 -45.65 32.53 -39.05
CA ARG A 434 -46.23 31.23 -38.66
C ARG A 434 -45.71 30.08 -39.53
N ARG A 435 -45.55 30.31 -40.85
CA ARG A 435 -45.05 29.30 -41.80
C ARG A 435 -43.57 28.99 -41.56
N GLY A 436 -42.74 30.01 -41.38
CA GLY A 436 -41.32 29.85 -41.06
C GLY A 436 -41.07 29.24 -39.66
N THR A 437 -41.90 29.58 -38.67
CA THR A 437 -41.84 28.97 -37.32
C THR A 437 -42.28 27.50 -37.35
N GLU A 438 -43.28 27.15 -38.15
CA GLU A 438 -43.69 25.77 -38.36
C GLU A 438 -42.63 24.95 -39.11
N GLU A 439 -42.01 25.52 -40.15
CA GLU A 439 -40.87 24.94 -40.86
C GLU A 439 -39.68 24.70 -39.92
N MET A 440 -39.27 25.70 -39.13
CA MET A 440 -38.20 25.55 -38.13
C MET A 440 -38.53 24.48 -37.09
N ASN A 441 -39.75 24.48 -36.53
CA ASN A 441 -40.16 23.50 -35.52
C ASN A 441 -40.21 22.08 -36.10
N ASN A 442 -40.64 21.92 -37.35
CA ASN A 442 -40.67 20.63 -38.03
C ASN A 442 -39.25 20.14 -38.37
N LEU A 443 -38.35 21.02 -38.82
CA LEU A 443 -36.95 20.68 -39.07
C LEU A 443 -36.24 20.27 -37.78
N VAL A 444 -36.43 21.03 -36.70
CA VAL A 444 -35.90 20.70 -35.36
C VAL A 444 -36.49 19.39 -34.87
N MET A 445 -37.80 19.19 -34.92
CA MET A 445 -38.41 17.92 -34.51
C MET A 445 -37.92 16.74 -35.34
N THR A 446 -37.84 16.89 -36.66
CA THR A 446 -37.41 15.82 -37.55
C THR A 446 -35.96 15.44 -37.27
N ARG A 447 -35.08 16.42 -37.04
CA ARG A 447 -33.67 16.19 -36.73
C ARG A 447 -33.45 15.61 -35.34
N ILE A 448 -34.17 16.10 -34.33
CA ILE A 448 -34.12 15.52 -32.99
C ILE A 448 -34.69 14.10 -33.01
N THR A 449 -35.78 13.85 -33.71
CA THR A 449 -36.37 12.50 -33.85
C THR A 449 -35.47 11.57 -34.65
N ALA A 450 -34.82 12.04 -35.72
CA ALA A 450 -33.87 11.27 -36.50
C ALA A 450 -32.60 10.99 -35.70
N ALA A 451 -32.11 11.93 -34.90
CA ALA A 451 -30.99 11.74 -33.98
C ALA A 451 -31.35 10.75 -32.87
N ILE A 452 -32.58 10.81 -32.33
CA ILE A 452 -33.12 9.83 -31.38
C ILE A 452 -33.27 8.44 -32.02
N LYS A 453 -33.63 8.32 -33.31
CA LYS A 453 -33.74 7.02 -34.00
C LYS A 453 -32.36 6.46 -34.39
N GLY A 454 -31.45 7.33 -34.86
CA GLY A 454 -30.09 6.99 -35.28
C GLY A 454 -29.06 6.90 -34.14
N HIS A 455 -29.47 7.12 -32.89
CA HIS A 455 -28.63 7.12 -31.69
C HIS A 455 -27.80 5.84 -31.42
N GLN A 456 -28.16 4.70 -32.01
CA GLN A 456 -27.36 3.46 -31.92
C GLN A 456 -26.10 3.49 -32.80
N SER A 457 -26.09 4.36 -33.81
CA SER A 457 -25.03 4.49 -34.82
C SER A 457 -24.24 5.80 -34.69
N ASN A 458 -24.64 6.72 -33.80
CA ASN A 458 -23.94 7.98 -33.55
C ASN A 458 -23.81 8.26 -32.04
N PRO A 459 -22.61 8.13 -31.44
CA PRO A 459 -22.42 8.18 -29.98
C PRO A 459 -22.56 9.58 -29.35
N ASP A 460 -22.61 10.65 -30.15
CA ASP A 460 -22.65 12.03 -29.64
C ASP A 460 -24.00 12.73 -29.91
N LEU A 461 -25.05 12.15 -29.33
CA LEU A 461 -26.41 12.67 -29.45
C LEU A 461 -26.58 14.05 -28.77
N SER A 462 -25.74 14.36 -27.77
CA SER A 462 -25.76 15.63 -27.06
C SER A 462 -25.36 16.80 -27.93
N SER A 463 -24.23 16.68 -28.64
CA SER A 463 -23.80 17.69 -29.61
C SER A 463 -24.72 17.76 -30.82
N SER A 464 -25.36 16.63 -31.18
CA SER A 464 -26.29 16.53 -32.31
C SER A 464 -27.66 17.18 -32.09
N VAL A 465 -28.02 17.55 -30.87
CA VAL A 465 -29.35 18.08 -30.53
C VAL A 465 -29.29 19.37 -29.69
N ARG A 466 -28.13 19.66 -29.06
CA ARG A 466 -27.93 20.83 -28.21
C ARG A 466 -28.26 22.14 -28.90
N HIS A 467 -27.80 22.34 -30.13
CA HIS A 467 -27.97 23.62 -30.82
C HIS A 467 -29.42 23.83 -31.26
N GLU A 468 -30.12 22.76 -31.58
CA GLU A 468 -31.56 22.74 -31.86
C GLU A 468 -32.38 23.09 -30.61
N ILE A 469 -32.00 22.59 -29.43
CA ILE A 469 -32.67 22.92 -28.16
C ILE A 469 -32.35 24.35 -27.71
N MET A 470 -31.13 24.82 -27.91
CA MET A 470 -30.76 26.21 -27.64
C MET A 470 -31.46 27.19 -28.59
N LEU A 471 -31.74 26.77 -29.83
CA LEU A 471 -32.56 27.52 -30.78
C LEU A 471 -34.03 27.55 -30.31
N LEU A 472 -34.60 26.43 -29.88
CA LEU A 472 -35.96 26.39 -29.32
C LEU A 472 -36.09 27.27 -28.07
N ALA A 473 -35.13 27.20 -27.16
CA ALA A 473 -35.07 28.07 -25.99
C ALA A 473 -35.02 29.54 -26.39
N ALA A 474 -34.13 29.94 -27.32
CA ALA A 474 -34.03 31.32 -27.78
C ALA A 474 -35.30 31.80 -28.52
N SER A 475 -35.96 30.93 -29.29
CA SER A 475 -37.20 31.25 -30.00
C SER A 475 -38.39 31.49 -29.06
N LEU A 476 -38.39 30.85 -27.88
CA LEU A 476 -39.44 31.02 -26.86
C LEU A 476 -39.35 32.35 -26.10
N HIS A 477 -38.21 33.03 -26.17
CA HIS A 477 -38.02 34.36 -25.59
C HIS A 477 -38.44 35.48 -26.57
N GLN A 478 -38.98 35.15 -27.74
CA GLN A 478 -39.56 36.15 -28.64
C GLN A 478 -41.01 36.42 -28.27
N ASP A 479 -41.32 37.69 -28.02
CA ASP A 479 -42.67 38.19 -27.79
C ASP A 479 -43.43 38.32 -29.12
N ASP A 480 -43.97 37.20 -29.61
CA ASP A 480 -44.70 37.17 -30.87
C ASP A 480 -45.94 36.25 -30.85
N SER A 481 -46.67 36.26 -31.96
CA SER A 481 -47.91 35.49 -32.12
C SER A 481 -47.71 33.96 -32.17
N CYS A 482 -46.47 33.47 -32.16
CA CYS A 482 -46.11 32.07 -32.42
C CYS A 482 -45.68 31.27 -31.17
N TRP A 483 -45.67 31.88 -29.98
CA TRP A 483 -45.23 31.25 -28.72
C TRP A 483 -45.90 29.90 -28.41
N GLU A 484 -47.21 29.76 -28.67
CA GLU A 484 -47.96 28.55 -28.35
C GLU A 484 -47.49 27.35 -29.19
N GLN A 485 -47.06 27.59 -30.44
CA GLN A 485 -46.50 26.56 -31.32
C GLN A 485 -45.13 26.08 -30.82
N ARG A 486 -44.30 27.00 -30.31
CA ARG A 486 -42.98 26.69 -29.75
C ARG A 486 -43.08 25.92 -28.43
N THR A 487 -44.01 26.29 -27.53
CA THR A 487 -44.18 25.61 -26.24
C THR A 487 -44.71 24.19 -26.41
N ARG A 488 -45.63 23.96 -27.37
CA ARG A 488 -46.08 22.60 -27.70
C ARG A 488 -44.93 21.73 -28.23
N CYS A 489 -44.03 22.30 -29.04
CA CYS A 489 -42.84 21.61 -29.54
C CYS A 489 -41.95 21.13 -28.38
N VAL A 490 -41.63 22.00 -27.41
CA VAL A 490 -40.82 21.66 -26.23
C VAL A 490 -41.49 20.61 -25.34
N MET A 491 -42.80 20.70 -25.11
CA MET A 491 -43.51 19.71 -24.30
C MET A 491 -43.60 18.34 -25.00
N ARG A 492 -43.75 18.30 -26.34
CA ARG A 492 -43.68 17.05 -27.11
C ARG A 492 -42.28 16.42 -27.02
N LEU A 493 -41.22 17.22 -27.14
CA LEU A 493 -39.83 16.77 -26.98
C LEU A 493 -39.56 16.21 -25.58
N PHE A 494 -40.05 16.89 -24.54
CA PHE A 494 -39.92 16.43 -23.16
C PHE A 494 -40.58 15.06 -22.95
N LEU A 495 -41.83 14.89 -23.40
CA LEU A 495 -42.55 13.62 -23.24
C LEU A 495 -41.96 12.50 -24.09
N MET A 496 -41.48 12.81 -25.30
CA MET A 496 -40.79 11.85 -26.16
C MET A 496 -39.45 11.43 -25.57
N GLY A 497 -38.66 12.39 -25.04
CA GLY A 497 -37.40 12.11 -24.36
C GLY A 497 -37.58 11.25 -23.10
N MET A 498 -38.71 11.41 -22.40
CA MET A 498 -39.05 10.59 -21.22
C MET A 498 -39.45 9.15 -21.53
N GLN A 499 -39.86 8.86 -22.76
CA GLN A 499 -40.20 7.50 -23.20
C GLN A 499 -38.97 6.69 -23.63
N MET A 500 -37.80 7.32 -23.77
CA MET A 500 -36.57 6.70 -24.28
C MET A 500 -35.58 6.42 -23.14
N ARG A 501 -35.03 5.20 -23.10
CA ARG A 501 -34.14 4.70 -22.01
C ARG A 501 -32.65 5.04 -22.23
N ASN A 502 -32.34 6.17 -22.85
CA ASN A 502 -30.95 6.54 -23.19
C ASN A 502 -30.49 7.74 -22.33
N PRO A 503 -29.40 7.62 -21.54
CA PRO A 503 -28.87 8.69 -20.68
C PRO A 503 -28.54 9.99 -21.45
N VAL A 504 -28.10 9.86 -22.70
CA VAL A 504 -27.78 11.01 -23.56
C VAL A 504 -29.05 11.73 -24.01
N ILE A 505 -30.15 11.00 -24.27
CA ILE A 505 -31.46 11.63 -24.52
C ILE A 505 -31.94 12.38 -23.27
N MET A 506 -31.75 11.80 -22.09
CA MET A 506 -32.16 12.40 -20.82
C MET A 506 -31.44 13.70 -20.51
N GLU A 507 -30.11 13.73 -20.65
CA GLU A 507 -29.29 14.92 -20.35
C GLU A 507 -29.38 15.99 -21.44
N SER A 508 -29.49 15.58 -22.69
CA SER A 508 -29.41 16.50 -23.82
C SER A 508 -30.77 17.01 -24.26
N ILE A 509 -31.85 16.27 -24.03
CA ILE A 509 -33.21 16.63 -24.48
C ILE A 509 -34.15 16.81 -23.30
N THR A 510 -34.32 15.78 -22.47
CA THR A 510 -35.35 15.78 -21.42
C THR A 510 -35.09 16.84 -20.35
N LEU A 511 -33.87 16.92 -19.81
CA LEU A 511 -33.50 17.87 -18.75
C LEU A 511 -33.52 19.33 -19.24
N PRO A 512 -32.97 19.69 -20.42
CA PRO A 512 -33.09 21.03 -20.97
C PRO A 512 -34.53 21.44 -21.26
N CYS A 513 -35.36 20.55 -21.81
CA CYS A 513 -36.79 20.83 -22.02
C CYS A 513 -37.50 21.08 -20.68
N LEU A 514 -37.19 20.30 -19.64
CA LEU A 514 -37.70 20.53 -18.29
C LEU A 514 -37.25 21.88 -17.71
N ARG A 515 -35.98 22.27 -17.91
CA ARG A 515 -35.46 23.59 -17.49
C ARG A 515 -36.13 24.75 -18.23
N ILE A 516 -36.37 24.61 -19.54
CA ILE A 516 -37.09 25.59 -20.35
C ILE A 516 -38.53 25.76 -19.83
N LEU A 517 -39.23 24.64 -19.59
CA LEU A 517 -40.59 24.65 -19.02
C LEU A 517 -40.59 25.24 -17.60
N GLN A 518 -39.59 24.94 -16.78
CA GLN A 518 -39.43 25.51 -15.45
C GLN A 518 -39.21 27.04 -15.50
N GLY A 519 -38.45 27.53 -16.48
CA GLY A 519 -38.23 28.97 -16.70
C GLY A 519 -39.53 29.72 -17.01
N LEU A 520 -40.40 29.12 -17.83
CA LEU A 520 -41.73 29.67 -18.15
C LEU A 520 -42.66 29.72 -16.93
N VAL A 521 -42.48 28.83 -15.95
CA VAL A 521 -43.28 28.77 -14.70
C VAL A 521 -42.74 29.72 -13.62
N LYS A 522 -41.44 30.03 -13.63
CA LYS A 522 -40.76 30.82 -12.58
C LYS A 522 -40.96 32.34 -12.67
N HIS A 523 -41.43 32.88 -13.78
CA HIS A 523 -41.52 34.34 -13.99
C HIS A 523 -42.51 35.06 -13.04
N ASP A 524 -43.41 34.34 -12.37
CA ASP A 524 -44.37 34.86 -11.36
C ASP A 524 -43.97 34.63 -9.88
N LEU A 525 -42.82 33.98 -9.60
CA LEU A 525 -42.38 33.67 -8.24
C LEU A 525 -41.31 34.64 -7.68
N LEU A 526 -40.94 35.69 -8.43
CA LEU A 526 -39.94 36.69 -8.02
C LEU A 526 -40.38 37.54 -6.81
N GLY A 527 -41.65 37.48 -6.39
CA GLY A 527 -42.11 38.05 -5.12
C GLY A 527 -41.63 37.32 -3.86
N PHE A 528 -41.11 36.08 -3.97
CA PHE A 528 -40.73 35.26 -2.82
C PHE A 528 -39.30 35.51 -2.30
N PHE A 529 -38.45 36.16 -3.10
CA PHE A 529 -37.04 36.45 -2.75
C PHE A 529 -36.76 37.90 -2.35
N SER A 530 -37.75 38.80 -2.40
CA SER A 530 -37.65 40.11 -1.73
C SER A 530 -38.09 39.93 -0.28
N GLY A 531 -37.13 39.92 0.64
CA GLY A 531 -37.30 39.62 2.06
C GLY A 531 -38.20 40.58 2.85
N LYS A 532 -39.51 40.55 2.60
CA LYS A 532 -40.53 41.01 3.55
C LYS A 532 -41.43 39.83 3.90
N LYS A 533 -41.21 39.26 5.08
CA LYS A 533 -42.13 38.31 5.70
C LYS A 533 -43.51 38.96 5.81
N LYS A 534 -44.49 38.45 5.06
CA LYS A 534 -45.90 38.56 5.42
C LYS A 534 -46.36 37.18 5.88
N GLU A 535 -46.96 37.14 7.07
CA GLU A 535 -47.43 35.93 7.72
C GLU A 535 -48.48 35.19 6.87
N GLY A 536 -48.50 33.88 7.10
CA GLY A 536 -49.25 32.84 6.38
C GLY A 536 -50.65 33.20 5.91
N GLU A 537 -50.84 33.10 4.60
CA GLU A 537 -52.01 32.41 4.07
C GLU A 537 -51.59 30.97 3.74
N LYS A 538 -52.14 30.02 4.50
CA LYS A 538 -52.16 28.61 4.09
C LYS A 538 -53.03 28.54 2.83
N VAL A 539 -52.43 28.67 1.66
CA VAL A 539 -53.01 28.10 0.45
C VAL A 539 -52.82 26.59 0.59
N THR A 540 -53.79 25.92 1.22
CA THR A 540 -54.03 24.52 0.94
C THR A 540 -54.24 24.45 -0.57
N ALA A 541 -53.24 23.94 -1.29
CA ALA A 541 -53.44 23.48 -2.66
C ALA A 541 -54.33 22.23 -2.60
N ASP A 542 -55.60 22.43 -2.23
CA ASP A 542 -56.64 21.44 -2.44
C ASP A 542 -56.69 21.19 -3.95
N SER A 543 -56.50 19.93 -4.34
CA SER A 543 -56.46 19.53 -5.74
C SER A 543 -57.73 20.02 -6.44
N MET A 544 -57.58 20.90 -7.43
CA MET A 544 -58.68 21.26 -8.33
C MET A 544 -59.30 19.97 -8.91
N PRO A 545 -60.64 19.89 -9.00
CA PRO A 545 -61.29 18.67 -9.47
C PRO A 545 -60.88 18.38 -10.92
N ALA A 546 -60.75 17.09 -11.25
CA ALA A 546 -60.20 16.59 -12.53
C ALA A 546 -60.78 17.27 -13.80
N LYS A 547 -62.02 17.78 -13.74
CA LYS A 547 -62.71 18.46 -14.86
C LYS A 547 -62.09 19.80 -15.31
N PHE A 548 -61.31 20.47 -14.46
CA PHE A 548 -60.66 21.74 -14.80
C PHE A 548 -59.19 21.57 -15.20
N HIS A 549 -58.67 20.34 -15.16
CA HIS A 549 -57.34 20.02 -15.67
C HIS A 549 -57.33 20.10 -17.19
N MET A 550 -56.29 20.70 -17.76
CA MET A 550 -56.07 20.70 -19.20
C MET A 550 -55.75 19.28 -19.65
N ASP A 551 -56.49 18.76 -20.64
CA ASP A 551 -56.15 17.49 -21.29
C ASP A 551 -54.85 17.66 -22.09
N VAL A 552 -53.75 17.28 -21.44
CA VAL A 552 -52.39 17.44 -21.95
C VAL A 552 -52.24 16.75 -23.31
N LYS A 553 -52.88 15.59 -23.52
CA LYS A 553 -52.77 14.84 -24.78
C LYS A 553 -53.43 15.58 -25.95
N LYS A 554 -54.61 16.19 -25.74
CA LYS A 554 -55.34 16.92 -26.80
C LYS A 554 -54.75 18.31 -27.08
N TRP A 555 -54.24 19.00 -26.07
CA TRP A 555 -53.49 20.25 -26.28
C TRP A 555 -52.20 20.01 -27.07
N LEU A 556 -51.49 18.91 -26.75
CA LEU A 556 -50.31 18.51 -27.51
C LEU A 556 -50.64 18.10 -28.94
N ALA A 557 -51.83 17.58 -29.23
CA ALA A 557 -52.25 17.27 -30.61
C ALA A 557 -52.55 18.51 -31.47
N GLY A 558 -52.58 19.70 -30.87
CA GLY A 558 -52.88 20.96 -31.58
C GLY A 558 -54.38 21.18 -31.86
N ASP A 559 -55.27 20.47 -31.17
CA ASP A 559 -56.73 20.68 -31.30
C ASP A 559 -57.07 22.13 -30.91
N SER A 560 -57.69 22.86 -31.84
CA SER A 560 -58.06 24.26 -31.66
C SER A 560 -58.95 24.47 -30.43
N ARG A 561 -59.71 23.46 -30.00
CA ARG A 561 -60.56 23.51 -28.80
C ARG A 561 -59.77 23.51 -27.50
N TYR A 562 -58.53 23.00 -27.48
CA TYR A 562 -57.70 22.96 -26.28
C TYR A 562 -56.59 24.02 -26.31
N SER A 563 -56.60 24.95 -27.27
CA SER A 563 -55.68 26.09 -27.30
C SER A 563 -55.82 26.98 -26.07
N TYR A 564 -54.75 27.70 -25.72
CA TYR A 564 -54.73 28.62 -24.58
C TYR A 564 -55.88 29.63 -24.65
N GLN A 565 -56.15 30.21 -25.83
CA GLN A 565 -57.25 31.16 -26.02
C GLN A 565 -58.64 30.56 -25.72
N ASN A 566 -58.83 29.26 -25.96
CA ASN A 566 -60.10 28.58 -25.72
C ASN A 566 -60.18 27.93 -24.33
N TRP A 567 -59.06 27.51 -23.75
CA TRP A 567 -58.98 27.10 -22.33
C TRP A 567 -59.22 28.29 -21.40
N LYS A 568 -58.65 29.46 -21.69
CA LYS A 568 -58.88 30.71 -20.94
C LYS A 568 -60.37 31.08 -20.88
N LYS A 569 -61.13 30.78 -21.93
CA LYS A 569 -62.59 31.00 -21.98
C LYS A 569 -63.41 30.02 -21.12
N ARG A 570 -62.84 28.90 -20.65
CA ARG A 570 -63.52 27.85 -19.85
C ARG A 570 -63.31 27.97 -18.34
N LEU A 571 -62.39 28.80 -17.90
CA LEU A 571 -62.16 29.05 -16.48
C LEU A 571 -63.34 29.85 -15.88
N PRO A 572 -63.79 29.55 -14.65
CA PRO A 572 -64.78 30.37 -13.97
C PRO A 572 -64.23 31.80 -13.82
N ARG A 573 -64.97 32.82 -14.28
CA ARG A 573 -64.61 34.22 -14.01
C ARG A 573 -64.79 34.48 -12.52
N GLN A 574 -63.73 34.96 -11.84
CA GLN A 574 -63.87 35.51 -10.49
C GLN A 574 -64.82 36.70 -10.56
N THR A 575 -65.98 36.60 -9.90
CA THR A 575 -66.80 37.76 -9.57
C THR A 575 -66.03 38.61 -8.56
N HIS A 576 -65.32 39.62 -9.06
CA HIS A 576 -64.96 40.75 -8.23
C HIS A 576 -66.26 41.44 -7.85
N SER A 577 -66.71 41.23 -6.61
CA SER A 577 -67.65 42.13 -5.96
C SER A 577 -66.95 43.47 -5.77
N GLU A 578 -67.29 44.43 -6.62
CA GLU A 578 -67.05 45.85 -6.40
C GLU A 578 -67.68 46.24 -5.06
N VAL A 579 -66.85 46.53 -4.05
CA VAL A 579 -67.28 47.30 -2.89
C VAL A 579 -66.60 48.65 -2.99
N THR A 580 -67.44 49.62 -3.31
CA THR A 580 -67.19 51.05 -3.34
C THR A 580 -66.77 51.55 -1.95
N ILE A 581 -65.82 52.48 -1.95
CA ILE A 581 -65.26 53.19 -0.80
C ILE A 581 -66.37 53.91 -0.01
N GLY A 582 -66.37 53.78 1.33
CA GLY A 582 -67.23 54.55 2.22
C GLY A 582 -66.89 54.35 3.70
N GLU A 583 -66.54 55.44 4.37
CA GLU A 583 -66.02 55.58 5.74
C GLU A 583 -67.00 55.14 6.86
N LYS A 584 -66.49 54.57 7.96
CA LYS A 584 -66.44 55.19 9.32
C LYS A 584 -66.18 54.17 10.42
N LYS A 585 -65.44 54.64 11.42
CA LYS A 585 -65.12 54.05 12.73
C LYS A 585 -66.35 53.49 13.45
N SER A 586 -66.18 52.41 14.21
CA SER A 586 -66.68 52.24 15.58
C SER A 586 -66.03 51.01 16.22
N GLN A 587 -65.54 51.18 17.46
CA GLN A 587 -65.11 50.11 18.35
C GLN A 587 -66.33 49.27 18.76
N GLU A 588 -66.19 47.94 18.91
CA GLU A 588 -66.89 47.22 19.98
C GLU A 588 -66.26 45.84 20.30
N VAL A 589 -65.78 45.78 21.52
CA VAL A 589 -65.76 44.70 22.53
C VAL A 589 -66.04 43.24 22.10
N VAL A 590 -65.07 42.40 22.48
CA VAL A 590 -65.09 40.94 22.60
C VAL A 590 -66.41 40.36 23.13
N LYS A 591 -66.96 39.38 22.41
CA LYS A 591 -67.70 38.25 23.02
C LYS A 591 -67.06 36.94 22.61
N GLN A 592 -66.29 36.37 23.54
CA GLN A 592 -65.97 34.96 23.59
C GLN A 592 -67.28 34.18 23.76
N THR A 593 -67.72 33.48 22.72
CA THR A 593 -68.50 32.24 22.80
C THR A 593 -68.64 31.70 21.37
N ASP A 594 -68.39 30.41 21.21
CA ASP A 594 -68.58 29.58 20.00
C ASP A 594 -67.43 29.33 19.01
N THR A 595 -66.17 29.52 19.42
CA THR A 595 -65.01 28.98 18.66
C THR A 595 -65.02 27.45 18.50
N HIS A 596 -65.67 26.71 19.39
CA HIS A 596 -65.79 25.25 19.27
C HIS A 596 -66.88 24.84 18.26
N ALA A 597 -68.00 25.56 18.21
CA ALA A 597 -69.07 25.27 17.25
C ALA A 597 -68.63 25.63 15.82
N ASP A 598 -67.97 26.78 15.65
CA ASP A 598 -67.41 27.20 14.35
C ASP A 598 -66.27 26.29 13.90
N TYR A 599 -65.39 25.86 14.82
CA TYR A 599 -64.34 24.88 14.50
C TYR A 599 -64.92 23.51 14.13
N LEU A 600 -65.97 23.03 14.82
CA LEU A 600 -66.63 21.78 14.47
C LEU A 600 -67.39 21.90 13.14
N MET A 601 -68.05 23.02 12.88
CA MET A 601 -68.67 23.34 11.60
C MET A 601 -67.63 23.35 10.48
N GLU A 602 -66.50 24.03 10.65
CA GLU A 602 -65.44 24.08 9.65
C GLU A 602 -64.81 22.69 9.42
N LYS A 603 -64.55 21.94 10.50
CA LYS A 603 -63.98 20.59 10.45
C LYS A 603 -64.91 19.58 9.77
N TYR A 604 -66.20 19.57 10.13
CA TYR A 604 -67.17 18.64 9.55
C TYR A 604 -67.66 19.08 8.17
N THR A 605 -67.75 20.38 7.90
CA THR A 605 -68.03 20.90 6.56
C THR A 605 -66.87 20.61 5.62
N SER A 606 -65.62 20.75 6.06
CA SER A 606 -64.44 20.36 5.27
C SER A 606 -64.38 18.85 5.02
N ARG A 607 -64.69 18.02 6.04
CA ARG A 607 -64.82 16.56 5.88
C ARG A 607 -65.97 16.18 4.95
N TRP A 608 -67.10 16.88 5.02
CA TRP A 608 -68.24 16.67 4.13
C TRP A 608 -67.93 17.09 2.70
N LYS A 609 -67.24 18.22 2.49
CA LYS A 609 -66.77 18.69 1.18
C LYS A 609 -65.76 17.72 0.55
N GLN A 610 -64.85 17.16 1.35
CA GLN A 610 -63.94 16.08 0.94
C GLN A 610 -64.68 14.77 0.61
N ASN A 611 -65.72 14.39 1.38
CA ASN A 611 -66.48 13.15 1.17
C ASN A 611 -67.57 13.25 0.09
N MET A 612 -68.07 14.45 -0.22
CA MET A 612 -69.03 14.70 -1.31
C MET A 612 -68.39 14.51 -2.67
N TRP A 613 -67.10 14.84 -2.81
CA TRP A 613 -66.36 14.64 -4.04
C TRP A 613 -65.66 13.27 -3.96
N LYS A 614 -66.44 12.20 -4.11
CA LYS A 614 -65.93 10.81 -4.20
C LYS A 614 -65.10 10.59 -5.47
N VAL A 615 -63.92 11.20 -5.55
CA VAL A 615 -62.88 10.82 -6.50
C VAL A 615 -61.67 10.40 -5.66
N PRO A 616 -61.26 9.11 -5.70
CA PRO A 616 -60.13 8.64 -4.88
C PRO A 616 -58.87 9.46 -5.15
N ALA A 617 -58.15 9.84 -4.08
CA ALA A 617 -56.80 10.36 -4.22
C ALA A 617 -55.90 9.28 -4.85
N VAL A 618 -55.18 9.63 -5.91
CA VAL A 618 -54.27 8.70 -6.61
C VAL A 618 -53.09 8.38 -5.68
N THR A 619 -52.99 7.14 -5.19
CA THR A 619 -51.85 6.63 -4.40
C THR A 619 -50.62 6.44 -5.29
N LEU A 620 -49.50 7.08 -4.93
CA LEU A 620 -48.22 7.00 -5.65
C LEU A 620 -47.54 5.67 -5.30
N LYS A 621 -47.49 4.71 -6.23
CA LYS A 621 -46.67 3.48 -6.10
C LYS A 621 -45.34 3.68 -6.81
N LEU A 622 -44.25 3.76 -6.04
CA LEU A 622 -42.89 3.80 -6.58
C LEU A 622 -42.39 2.35 -6.74
N THR A 623 -42.68 1.72 -7.87
CA THR A 623 -42.12 0.40 -8.21
C THR A 623 -40.66 0.50 -8.68
N GLN A 624 -39.91 -0.61 -8.66
CA GLN A 624 -38.47 -0.79 -8.99
C GLN A 624 -38.01 -0.34 -10.40
N THR A 625 -38.82 0.44 -11.11
CA THR A 625 -38.56 0.89 -12.49
C THR A 625 -38.94 2.35 -12.63
N THR A 626 -38.30 3.21 -11.86
CA THR A 626 -38.42 4.66 -12.03
C THR A 626 -37.19 5.18 -12.76
N TRP A 627 -37.38 6.15 -13.66
CA TRP A 627 -36.29 6.94 -14.27
C TRP A 627 -35.32 7.50 -13.21
N LEU A 628 -35.79 7.63 -11.97
CA LEU A 628 -35.02 8.04 -10.80
C LEU A 628 -33.86 7.08 -10.51
N GLN A 629 -34.07 5.76 -10.48
CA GLN A 629 -32.99 4.79 -10.24
C GLN A 629 -31.92 4.87 -11.34
N GLN A 630 -32.33 5.00 -12.60
CA GLN A 630 -31.41 5.14 -13.73
C GLN A 630 -30.63 6.47 -13.69
N ALA A 631 -31.30 7.56 -13.31
CA ALA A 631 -30.66 8.87 -13.18
C ALA A 631 -29.71 8.93 -11.97
N MET A 632 -29.97 8.18 -10.90
CA MET A 632 -29.14 8.13 -9.69
C MET A 632 -27.78 7.46 -9.90
N PHE A 633 -27.67 6.47 -10.78
CA PHE A 633 -26.41 5.76 -11.07
C PHE A 633 -25.83 6.12 -12.44
N SER A 634 -26.31 7.20 -13.07
CA SER A 634 -25.83 7.63 -14.39
C SER A 634 -24.33 7.98 -14.35
N PRO A 635 -23.46 7.30 -15.11
CA PRO A 635 -22.02 7.56 -15.09
C PRO A 635 -21.66 8.89 -15.78
N SER A 636 -22.52 9.37 -16.70
CA SER A 636 -22.23 10.51 -17.56
C SER A 636 -22.44 11.88 -16.91
N SER A 637 -23.22 11.98 -15.82
CA SER A 637 -23.61 13.29 -15.28
C SER A 637 -23.87 13.29 -13.77
N ARG A 638 -22.98 13.94 -13.01
CA ARG A 638 -23.15 14.18 -11.57
C ARG A 638 -24.38 15.03 -11.27
N SER A 639 -24.66 16.04 -12.09
CA SER A 639 -25.82 16.94 -11.91
C SER A 639 -27.15 16.18 -12.05
N ALA A 640 -27.20 15.19 -12.95
CA ALA A 640 -28.37 14.29 -13.08
C ALA A 640 -28.56 13.45 -11.80
N ARG A 641 -27.49 12.86 -11.26
CA ARG A 641 -27.52 12.10 -10.00
C ARG A 641 -27.99 12.94 -8.81
N GLN A 642 -27.42 14.14 -8.64
CA GLN A 642 -27.80 15.08 -7.58
C GLN A 642 -29.27 15.50 -7.68
N THR A 643 -29.73 15.80 -8.90
CA THR A 643 -31.13 16.19 -9.14
C THR A 643 -32.08 15.03 -8.84
N ALA A 644 -31.74 13.80 -9.26
CA ALA A 644 -32.52 12.62 -8.95
C ALA A 644 -32.59 12.35 -7.44
N CYS A 645 -31.46 12.42 -6.72
CA CYS A 645 -31.41 12.27 -5.27
C CYS A 645 -32.22 13.37 -4.55
N SER A 646 -32.17 14.62 -5.01
CA SER A 646 -32.96 15.73 -4.44
C SER A 646 -34.47 15.53 -4.62
N VAL A 647 -34.90 15.01 -5.77
CA VAL A 647 -36.31 14.66 -6.02
C VAL A 647 -36.76 13.54 -5.07
N ILE A 648 -35.95 12.50 -4.88
CA ILE A 648 -36.26 11.40 -3.95
C ILE A 648 -36.33 11.90 -2.50
N GLU A 649 -35.39 12.76 -2.11
CA GLU A 649 -35.38 13.39 -0.78
C GLU A 649 -36.66 14.19 -0.55
N ALA A 650 -37.09 15.00 -1.51
CA ALA A 650 -38.34 15.76 -1.43
C ALA A 650 -39.58 14.84 -1.32
N ILE A 651 -39.61 13.71 -2.04
CA ILE A 651 -40.68 12.72 -1.96
C ILE A 651 -40.71 12.03 -0.58
N SER A 652 -39.54 11.82 0.02
CA SER A 652 -39.37 11.15 1.32
C SER A 652 -39.79 12.00 2.53
N GLN A 653 -40.02 13.31 2.36
CA GLN A 653 -40.51 14.19 3.43
C GLN A 653 -41.90 13.79 3.93
N VAL A 654 -42.70 13.11 3.11
CA VAL A 654 -43.99 12.55 3.51
C VAL A 654 -43.77 11.20 4.22
N PHE A 655 -44.13 11.12 5.50
CA PHE A 655 -43.88 9.94 6.35
C PHE A 655 -44.40 8.62 5.75
N SER A 656 -45.59 8.63 5.13
CA SER A 656 -46.18 7.44 4.50
C SER A 656 -45.40 6.93 3.28
N ARG A 657 -44.65 7.80 2.59
CA ARG A 657 -43.84 7.45 1.42
C ARG A 657 -42.40 7.10 1.78
N ARG A 658 -41.92 7.51 2.95
CA ARG A 658 -40.54 7.29 3.40
C ARG A 658 -40.17 5.82 3.51
N LYS A 659 -41.09 4.97 4.02
CA LYS A 659 -40.87 3.51 4.09
C LYS A 659 -40.65 2.91 2.69
N GLU A 660 -41.52 3.25 1.74
CA GLU A 660 -41.45 2.73 0.36
C GLU A 660 -40.17 3.20 -0.35
N VAL A 661 -39.76 4.45 -0.11
CA VAL A 661 -38.50 4.99 -0.62
C VAL A 661 -37.29 4.23 -0.04
N ILE A 662 -37.28 3.95 1.26
CA ILE A 662 -36.18 3.20 1.90
C ILE A 662 -36.11 1.77 1.33
N ASP A 663 -37.24 1.05 1.25
CA ASP A 663 -37.27 -0.32 0.69
C ASP A 663 -36.75 -0.33 -0.78
N MET A 664 -37.12 0.67 -1.58
CA MET A 664 -36.63 0.82 -2.96
C MET A 664 -35.12 1.11 -3.00
N LEU A 665 -34.62 2.06 -2.20
CA LEU A 665 -33.19 2.38 -2.15
C LEU A 665 -32.35 1.21 -1.65
N THR A 666 -32.86 0.39 -0.71
CA THR A 666 -32.17 -0.81 -0.25
C THR A 666 -31.98 -1.82 -1.39
N SER A 667 -32.97 -1.98 -2.28
CA SER A 667 -32.82 -2.84 -3.47
C SER A 667 -31.82 -2.32 -4.51
N CYS A 668 -31.43 -1.04 -4.42
CA CYS A 668 -30.43 -0.44 -5.30
C CYS A 668 -28.98 -0.68 -4.83
N LEU A 669 -28.77 -1.32 -3.67
CA LEU A 669 -27.43 -1.61 -3.15
C LEU A 669 -26.64 -2.55 -4.07
N ASP A 670 -27.31 -3.46 -4.77
CA ASP A 670 -26.68 -4.37 -5.75
C ASP A 670 -26.01 -3.64 -6.93
N GLU A 671 -26.45 -2.41 -7.25
CA GLU A 671 -25.89 -1.61 -8.36
C GLU A 671 -24.64 -0.80 -7.96
N VAL A 672 -24.28 -0.77 -6.67
CA VAL A 672 -23.11 -0.02 -6.16
C VAL A 672 -21.81 -0.58 -6.73
N GLY A 673 -21.65 -1.91 -6.76
CA GLY A 673 -20.46 -2.57 -7.30
C GLY A 673 -20.18 -2.17 -8.75
N ARG A 674 -21.20 -2.25 -9.61
CA ARG A 674 -21.11 -1.89 -11.04
C ARG A 674 -20.90 -0.40 -11.28
N SER A 675 -21.38 0.44 -10.37
CA SER A 675 -21.38 1.91 -10.55
C SER A 675 -20.14 2.59 -9.98
N GLY A 676 -19.38 1.91 -9.11
CA GLY A 676 -18.16 2.46 -8.49
C GLY A 676 -18.38 3.84 -7.87
N GLU A 677 -17.50 4.80 -8.17
CA GLU A 677 -17.61 6.19 -7.67
C GLU A 677 -18.92 6.89 -8.06
N CYS A 678 -19.59 6.45 -9.12
CA CYS A 678 -20.87 7.06 -9.54
C CYS A 678 -22.01 6.79 -8.56
N ALA A 679 -21.85 5.85 -7.62
CA ALA A 679 -22.81 5.59 -6.55
C ALA A 679 -22.75 6.59 -5.39
N THR A 680 -21.77 7.52 -5.37
CA THR A 680 -21.53 8.46 -4.24
C THR A 680 -22.81 9.18 -3.79
N GLU A 681 -23.52 9.84 -4.71
CA GLU A 681 -24.71 10.63 -4.39
C GLU A 681 -25.85 9.77 -3.84
N PHE A 682 -25.98 8.52 -4.29
CA PHE A 682 -26.93 7.55 -3.77
C PHE A 682 -26.58 7.15 -2.33
N LEU A 683 -25.32 6.79 -2.07
CA LEU A 683 -24.87 6.35 -0.76
C LEU A 683 -25.04 7.44 0.30
N VAL A 684 -24.75 8.70 -0.04
CA VAL A 684 -24.97 9.86 0.84
C VAL A 684 -26.45 10.02 1.18
N LEU A 685 -27.35 9.91 0.20
CA LEU A 685 -28.79 9.99 0.43
C LEU A 685 -29.27 8.82 1.29
N TYR A 686 -28.83 7.60 1.00
CA TYR A 686 -29.23 6.40 1.74
C TYR A 686 -28.80 6.49 3.21
N LYS A 687 -27.51 6.80 3.48
CA LYS A 687 -26.97 7.02 4.84
C LYS A 687 -27.78 8.09 5.60
N ARG A 688 -28.17 9.18 4.94
CA ARG A 688 -28.99 10.25 5.55
C ARG A 688 -30.39 9.77 5.93
N LEU A 689 -31.06 9.00 5.07
CA LEU A 689 -32.42 8.53 5.30
C LEU A 689 -32.52 7.47 6.41
N ILE A 690 -31.50 6.62 6.55
CA ILE A 690 -31.40 5.56 7.57
C ILE A 690 -30.75 6.00 8.88
N SER A 691 -30.32 7.27 8.99
CA SER A 691 -29.61 7.81 10.16
C SER A 691 -30.34 7.58 11.50
N GLN A 692 -31.68 7.52 11.50
CA GLN A 692 -32.46 7.23 12.69
C GLN A 692 -32.48 5.73 13.01
N ASP A 693 -32.22 5.38 14.27
CA ASP A 693 -32.11 4.01 14.80
C ASP A 693 -33.25 3.06 14.40
N LYS A 694 -34.49 3.54 14.40
CA LYS A 694 -35.66 2.74 14.02
C LYS A 694 -35.58 2.17 12.59
N TRP A 695 -34.95 2.90 11.66
CA TRP A 695 -34.77 2.43 10.28
C TRP A 695 -33.64 1.42 10.19
N LYS A 696 -32.58 1.58 11.00
CA LYS A 696 -31.48 0.60 11.09
C LYS A 696 -32.02 -0.76 11.58
N VAL A 697 -32.82 -0.77 12.64
CA VAL A 697 -33.45 -1.99 13.17
C VAL A 697 -34.42 -2.61 12.16
N TYR A 698 -35.26 -1.80 11.51
CA TYR A 698 -36.17 -2.28 10.45
C TYR A 698 -35.43 -2.97 9.31
N LEU A 699 -34.33 -2.38 8.83
CA LEU A 699 -33.51 -2.95 7.75
C LEU A 699 -32.73 -4.18 8.20
N ALA A 700 -32.27 -4.24 9.44
CA ALA A 700 -31.64 -5.43 10.00
C ALA A 700 -32.60 -6.62 10.01
N ILE A 701 -33.88 -6.43 10.42
CA ILE A 701 -34.91 -7.47 10.38
C ILE A 701 -35.20 -7.93 8.94
N LYS A 702 -35.09 -7.04 7.96
CA LYS A 702 -35.24 -7.34 6.53
C LYS A 702 -34.04 -8.10 5.92
N GLY A 703 -32.97 -8.35 6.70
CA GLY A 703 -31.80 -9.12 6.26
C GLY A 703 -30.70 -8.29 5.58
N VAL A 704 -30.73 -6.95 5.67
CA VAL A 704 -29.75 -6.08 4.99
C VAL A 704 -28.32 -6.30 5.49
N MET A 705 -28.14 -6.68 6.76
CA MET A 705 -26.81 -6.92 7.35
C MET A 705 -26.04 -8.04 6.64
N ILE A 706 -26.70 -9.18 6.40
CA ILE A 706 -26.11 -10.31 5.69
C ILE A 706 -25.95 -9.99 4.21
N HIS A 707 -26.93 -9.30 3.62
CA HIS A 707 -26.85 -8.87 2.23
C HIS A 707 -25.65 -7.93 1.97
N LEU A 708 -25.35 -7.01 2.89
CA LEU A 708 -24.14 -6.17 2.81
C LEU A 708 -22.86 -7.00 2.93
N ALA A 709 -22.81 -7.99 3.82
CA ALA A 709 -21.66 -8.89 3.96
C ALA A 709 -21.42 -9.73 2.69
N ASP A 710 -22.49 -10.19 2.04
CA ASP A 710 -22.41 -10.90 0.76
C ASP A 710 -21.93 -9.99 -0.38
N LEU A 711 -22.38 -8.73 -0.42
CA LEU A 711 -21.91 -7.73 -1.39
C LEU A 711 -20.42 -7.41 -1.19
N ILE A 712 -19.98 -7.22 0.06
CA ILE A 712 -18.56 -7.05 0.40
C ILE A 712 -17.74 -8.26 -0.09
N THR A 713 -18.24 -9.48 0.13
CA THR A 713 -17.56 -10.71 -0.32
C THR A 713 -17.45 -10.76 -1.84
N LYS A 714 -18.51 -10.41 -2.58
CA LYS A 714 -18.47 -10.35 -4.05
C LYS A 714 -17.44 -9.35 -4.57
N GLU A 715 -17.33 -8.18 -3.94
CA GLU A 715 -16.32 -7.18 -4.32
C GLU A 715 -14.89 -7.66 -4.00
N VAL A 716 -14.70 -8.35 -2.86
CA VAL A 716 -13.42 -8.97 -2.49
C VAL A 716 -13.02 -10.07 -3.49
N ASP A 717 -13.93 -10.96 -3.85
CA ASP A 717 -13.70 -12.03 -4.83
C ASP A 717 -13.37 -11.44 -6.22
N HIS A 718 -14.03 -10.34 -6.59
CA HIS A 718 -13.72 -9.63 -7.84
C HIS A 718 -12.30 -9.04 -7.83
N LEU A 719 -11.86 -8.45 -6.71
CA LEU A 719 -10.49 -7.95 -6.57
C LEU A 719 -9.46 -9.08 -6.63
N GLN A 720 -9.74 -10.24 -6.04
CA GLN A 720 -8.88 -11.41 -6.15
C GLN A 720 -8.77 -11.92 -7.58
N TYR A 721 -9.87 -11.95 -8.32
CA TYR A 721 -9.83 -12.29 -9.74
C TYR A 721 -8.97 -11.29 -10.54
N LEU A 722 -9.08 -9.99 -10.26
CA LEU A 722 -8.27 -8.97 -10.93
C LEU A 722 -6.78 -9.06 -10.56
N GLU A 723 -6.44 -9.48 -9.34
CA GLU A 723 -5.07 -9.74 -8.87
C GLU A 723 -4.37 -10.79 -9.74
N GLU A 724 -5.09 -11.83 -10.15
CA GLU A 724 -4.54 -12.92 -10.96
C GLU A 724 -4.51 -12.60 -12.46
N THR A 725 -5.38 -11.71 -12.94
CA THR A 725 -5.66 -11.58 -14.38
C THR A 725 -5.26 -10.24 -15.00
N THR A 726 -5.03 -9.20 -14.20
CA THR A 726 -4.83 -7.83 -14.72
C THR A 726 -3.77 -7.04 -13.98
N LEU A 727 -3.13 -6.11 -14.68
CA LEU A 727 -2.34 -5.02 -14.11
C LEU A 727 -3.16 -3.73 -14.31
N SER A 728 -3.91 -3.31 -13.29
CA SER A 728 -4.74 -2.11 -13.36
C SER A 728 -4.01 -0.87 -12.82
N SER A 729 -4.28 0.28 -13.43
CA SER A 729 -3.87 1.61 -12.96
C SER A 729 -5.00 2.39 -12.28
N ASP A 730 -6.18 1.78 -12.14
CA ASP A 730 -7.35 2.44 -11.55
C ASP A 730 -7.16 2.67 -10.04
N LEU A 731 -7.07 3.94 -9.65
CA LEU A 731 -6.93 4.36 -8.25
C LEU A 731 -8.27 4.33 -7.49
N ALA A 732 -9.40 4.30 -8.21
CA ALA A 732 -10.75 4.19 -7.65
C ALA A 732 -11.16 2.74 -7.35
N GLN A 733 -10.35 1.77 -7.77
CA GLN A 733 -10.55 0.35 -7.49
C GLN A 733 -10.66 0.14 -5.97
N GLY A 734 -11.73 -0.52 -5.53
CA GLY A 734 -12.07 -0.70 -4.11
C GLY A 734 -13.03 0.35 -3.53
N TYR A 735 -13.50 1.34 -4.31
CA TYR A 735 -14.48 2.34 -3.84
C TYR A 735 -15.79 1.71 -3.36
N ALA A 736 -16.36 0.79 -4.15
CA ALA A 736 -17.62 0.12 -3.80
C ALA A 736 -17.46 -0.71 -2.52
N LEU A 737 -16.36 -1.47 -2.44
CA LEU A 737 -15.98 -2.23 -1.25
C LEU A 737 -15.86 -1.34 0.00
N LYS A 738 -15.12 -0.23 -0.07
CA LYS A 738 -15.01 0.74 1.03
C LYS A 738 -16.37 1.26 1.47
N SER A 739 -17.18 1.68 0.50
CA SER A 739 -18.49 2.27 0.75
C SER A 739 -19.47 1.28 1.41
N LEU A 740 -19.45 0.01 0.99
CA LEU A 740 -20.24 -1.07 1.57
C LEU A 740 -19.76 -1.42 2.98
N THR A 741 -18.45 -1.47 3.20
CA THR A 741 -17.85 -1.71 4.53
C THR A 741 -18.20 -0.59 5.51
N GLU A 742 -18.10 0.68 5.10
CA GLU A 742 -18.55 1.82 5.91
C GLU A 742 -20.04 1.75 6.23
N LEU A 743 -20.86 1.31 5.26
CA LEU A 743 -22.30 1.16 5.47
C LEU A 743 -22.59 0.04 6.48
N LEU A 744 -21.88 -1.08 6.41
CA LEU A 744 -21.99 -2.16 7.39
C LEU A 744 -21.56 -1.71 8.79
N ALA A 745 -20.47 -0.94 8.90
CA ALA A 745 -19.99 -0.36 10.15
C ALA A 745 -21.06 0.50 10.85
N LEU A 746 -21.82 1.32 10.09
CA LEU A 746 -22.91 2.16 10.64
C LEU A 746 -24.04 1.36 11.33
N PHE A 747 -24.20 0.07 11.00
CA PHE A 747 -25.15 -0.80 11.69
C PHE A 747 -24.51 -1.51 12.90
N ILE A 748 -23.21 -1.83 12.83
CA ILE A 748 -22.45 -2.44 13.93
C ILE A 748 -22.31 -1.48 15.11
N GLU A 749 -22.28 -0.16 14.86
CA GLU A 749 -22.33 0.88 15.91
C GLU A 749 -23.54 0.74 16.86
N GLN A 750 -24.62 0.07 16.45
CA GLN A 750 -25.76 -0.19 17.34
C GLN A 750 -25.56 -1.47 18.15
N GLU A 751 -25.40 -1.30 19.46
CA GLU A 751 -25.09 -2.38 20.41
C GLU A 751 -26.08 -3.57 20.37
N LYS A 752 -27.39 -3.29 20.19
CA LYS A 752 -28.42 -4.32 20.07
C LYS A 752 -28.30 -5.16 18.79
N LEU A 753 -27.91 -4.53 17.68
CA LEU A 753 -27.70 -5.23 16.40
C LEU A 753 -26.37 -5.97 16.40
N LYS A 754 -25.33 -5.35 16.98
CA LYS A 754 -24.02 -5.93 17.20
C LYS A 754 -24.13 -7.28 17.91
N GLN A 755 -24.76 -7.33 19.09
CA GLN A 755 -24.90 -8.57 19.86
C GLN A 755 -25.65 -9.69 19.09
N HIS A 756 -26.67 -9.34 18.30
CA HIS A 756 -27.46 -10.35 17.58
C HIS A 756 -26.77 -10.90 16.32
N TYR A 757 -25.95 -10.07 15.64
CA TYR A 757 -25.32 -10.43 14.37
C TYR A 757 -23.81 -10.72 14.47
N LYS A 758 -23.17 -10.54 15.64
CA LYS A 758 -21.73 -10.73 15.89
C LYS A 758 -21.21 -12.05 15.29
N ASN A 759 -21.75 -13.19 15.73
CA ASN A 759 -21.28 -14.52 15.32
C ASN A 759 -21.48 -14.80 13.82
N ARG A 760 -22.48 -14.16 13.19
CA ARG A 760 -22.77 -14.36 11.76
C ARG A 760 -21.88 -13.50 10.87
N LEU A 761 -21.39 -12.37 11.36
CA LEU A 761 -20.59 -11.42 10.57
C LEU A 761 -19.09 -11.63 10.70
N VAL A 762 -18.61 -12.16 11.84
CA VAL A 762 -17.17 -12.40 12.10
C VAL A 762 -16.49 -13.16 10.96
N GLY A 763 -17.11 -14.23 10.46
CA GLY A 763 -16.55 -15.00 9.34
C GLY A 763 -16.41 -14.20 8.04
N TYR A 764 -17.41 -13.37 7.70
CA TYR A 764 -17.37 -12.51 6.52
C TYR A 764 -16.31 -11.41 6.64
N VAL A 765 -16.23 -10.76 7.82
CA VAL A 765 -15.26 -9.70 8.09
C VAL A 765 -13.83 -10.24 8.10
N LEU A 766 -13.60 -11.40 8.74
CA LEU A 766 -12.31 -12.08 8.76
C LEU A 766 -11.87 -12.48 7.35
N ASN A 767 -12.76 -13.11 6.58
CA ASN A 767 -12.44 -13.50 5.20
C ASN A 767 -12.14 -12.29 4.31
N GLY A 768 -12.93 -11.22 4.43
CA GLY A 768 -12.67 -9.96 3.73
C GLY A 768 -11.30 -9.39 4.10
N TYR A 769 -10.99 -9.29 5.39
CA TYR A 769 -9.71 -8.77 5.87
C TYR A 769 -8.50 -9.56 5.34
N LEU A 770 -8.53 -10.89 5.46
CA LEU A 770 -7.45 -11.77 5.00
C LEU A 770 -7.26 -11.70 3.49
N SER A 771 -8.38 -11.67 2.76
CA SER A 771 -8.39 -11.59 1.30
C SER A 771 -7.79 -10.29 0.78
N LEU A 772 -8.08 -9.16 1.44
CA LEU A 772 -7.46 -7.87 1.08
C LEU A 772 -5.99 -7.81 1.49
N ARG A 773 -5.59 -8.43 2.60
CA ARG A 773 -4.18 -8.51 3.03
C ARG A 773 -3.29 -9.22 2.02
N LYS A 774 -3.86 -10.18 1.28
CA LYS A 774 -3.18 -10.96 0.24
C LYS A 774 -2.91 -10.15 -1.04
N LEU A 775 -3.63 -9.05 -1.28
CA LEU A 775 -3.49 -8.25 -2.50
C LEU A 775 -2.17 -7.48 -2.52
N VAL A 776 -1.46 -7.56 -3.64
CA VAL A 776 -0.20 -6.86 -3.89
C VAL A 776 -0.31 -6.00 -5.15
N VAL A 777 -0.86 -6.55 -6.23
CA VAL A 777 -0.95 -5.93 -7.56
C VAL A 777 -2.14 -4.98 -7.65
N GLN A 778 -3.29 -5.31 -7.10
CA GLN A 778 -4.51 -4.48 -7.13
C GLN A 778 -4.63 -3.56 -5.91
N ARG A 779 -3.64 -3.55 -5.02
CA ARG A 779 -3.66 -2.76 -3.80
C ARG A 779 -3.79 -1.26 -4.11
N THR A 780 -4.80 -0.62 -3.53
CA THR A 780 -5.05 0.82 -3.60
C THR A 780 -5.26 1.35 -2.18
N LYS A 781 -5.19 2.67 -2.00
CA LYS A 781 -5.47 3.28 -0.69
C LYS A 781 -6.90 2.99 -0.20
N LEU A 782 -7.86 2.90 -1.11
CA LEU A 782 -9.25 2.56 -0.74
C LEU A 782 -9.33 1.14 -0.18
N ILE A 783 -8.54 0.21 -0.72
CA ILE A 783 -8.42 -1.16 -0.21
C ILE A 783 -7.71 -1.17 1.14
N ASP A 784 -6.64 -0.39 1.33
CA ASP A 784 -5.94 -0.25 2.61
C ASP A 784 -6.86 0.29 3.71
N ASP A 785 -7.55 1.41 3.45
CA ASP A 785 -8.54 1.99 4.37
C ASP A 785 -9.64 0.97 4.71
N THR A 786 -10.08 0.17 3.72
CA THR A 786 -11.11 -0.86 3.94
C THR A 786 -10.55 -2.01 4.78
N GLN A 787 -9.32 -2.44 4.53
CA GLN A 787 -8.65 -3.48 5.29
C GLN A 787 -8.52 -3.05 6.76
N GLU A 788 -8.08 -1.82 7.04
CA GLU A 788 -7.99 -1.27 8.39
C GLU A 788 -9.38 -1.18 9.04
N LYS A 789 -10.40 -0.74 8.31
CA LYS A 789 -11.77 -0.68 8.83
C LYS A 789 -12.34 -2.08 9.15
N LEU A 790 -12.05 -3.09 8.32
CA LEU A 790 -12.42 -4.48 8.60
C LEU A 790 -11.68 -5.02 9.82
N LEU A 791 -10.40 -4.64 10.03
CA LEU A 791 -9.66 -5.00 11.25
C LEU A 791 -10.28 -4.36 12.49
N GLN A 792 -10.60 -3.07 12.45
CA GLN A 792 -11.29 -2.37 13.54
C GLN A 792 -12.64 -3.04 13.84
N MET A 793 -13.43 -3.35 12.81
CA MET A 793 -14.69 -4.08 12.98
C MET A 793 -14.47 -5.48 13.55
N LEU A 794 -13.42 -6.19 13.12
CA LEU A 794 -13.09 -7.50 13.66
C LEU A 794 -12.79 -7.39 15.15
N GLU A 795 -11.99 -6.40 15.57
CA GLU A 795 -11.69 -6.12 16.98
C GLU A 795 -12.94 -5.76 17.77
N GLU A 796 -13.81 -4.92 17.24
CA GLU A 796 -15.09 -4.60 17.86
C GLU A 796 -16.01 -5.83 17.97
N LEU A 797 -15.95 -6.75 17.01
CA LEU A 797 -16.73 -8.00 16.96
C LEU A 797 -16.06 -9.16 17.71
N THR A 798 -14.85 -9.03 18.23
CA THR A 798 -14.16 -10.08 18.98
C THR A 798 -13.80 -9.67 20.41
N THR A 799 -13.87 -8.37 20.73
CA THR A 799 -13.77 -7.87 22.11
C THR A 799 -15.03 -8.22 22.90
N GLY A 800 -14.86 -8.75 24.11
CA GLY A 800 -15.98 -9.19 24.96
C GLY A 800 -15.61 -10.25 26.00
N THR A 801 -16.53 -11.20 26.20
CA THR A 801 -16.45 -12.29 27.19
C THR A 801 -15.50 -13.41 26.74
N GLU A 802 -14.94 -14.18 27.69
CA GLU A 802 -14.05 -15.31 27.41
C GLU A 802 -14.66 -16.29 26.39
N SER A 803 -15.97 -16.58 26.50
CA SER A 803 -16.71 -17.46 25.57
C SER A 803 -16.65 -16.99 24.11
N GLU A 804 -16.75 -15.67 23.89
CA GLU A 804 -16.72 -15.09 22.54
C GLU A 804 -15.33 -15.16 21.92
N THR A 805 -14.28 -15.01 22.74
CA THR A 805 -12.89 -15.20 22.32
C THR A 805 -12.64 -16.66 21.90
N LYS A 806 -13.17 -17.65 22.64
CA LYS A 806 -13.07 -19.07 22.28
C LYS A 806 -13.73 -19.38 20.94
N GLU A 807 -14.93 -18.85 20.71
CA GLU A 807 -15.65 -19.01 19.45
C GLU A 807 -14.88 -18.39 18.28
N PHE A 808 -14.29 -17.21 18.48
CA PHE A 808 -13.45 -16.57 17.47
C PHE A 808 -12.22 -17.41 17.10
N MET A 809 -11.53 -17.99 18.10
CA MET A 809 -10.42 -18.90 17.85
C MET A 809 -10.86 -20.11 17.01
N SER A 810 -12.05 -20.66 17.27
CA SER A 810 -12.63 -21.73 16.46
C SER A 810 -12.88 -21.31 15.00
N VAL A 811 -13.43 -20.10 14.79
CA VAL A 811 -13.62 -19.54 13.43
C VAL A 811 -12.29 -19.35 12.70
N CYS A 812 -11.24 -18.90 13.39
CA CYS A 812 -9.88 -18.77 12.83
C CYS A 812 -9.35 -20.13 12.35
N VAL A 813 -9.44 -21.17 13.18
CA VAL A 813 -9.01 -22.54 12.82
C VAL A 813 -9.81 -23.10 11.65
N GLN A 814 -11.13 -22.94 11.63
CA GLN A 814 -11.97 -23.36 10.51
C GLN A 814 -11.64 -22.60 9.22
N THR A 815 -11.26 -21.33 9.33
CA THR A 815 -10.86 -20.51 8.18
C THR A 815 -9.55 -21.00 7.58
N VAL A 816 -8.57 -21.39 8.41
CA VAL A 816 -7.32 -22.03 7.93
C VAL A 816 -7.61 -23.32 7.15
N LYS A 817 -8.56 -24.15 7.59
CA LYS A 817 -8.93 -25.40 6.89
C LYS A 817 -9.47 -25.16 5.46
N LYS A 818 -10.01 -23.98 5.16
CA LYS A 818 -10.55 -23.66 3.82
C LYS A 818 -9.47 -23.34 2.79
N TYR A 819 -8.25 -22.99 3.22
CA TYR A 819 -7.14 -22.69 2.33
C TYR A 819 -6.43 -23.97 1.88
N PRO A 820 -5.88 -24.03 0.64
CA PRO A 820 -5.09 -25.17 0.19
C PRO A 820 -3.78 -25.32 1.00
N LEU A 821 -3.25 -26.54 1.09
CA LEU A 821 -2.01 -26.83 1.83
C LEU A 821 -0.78 -26.11 1.26
N ASP A 822 -0.78 -25.81 -0.05
CA ASP A 822 0.30 -25.10 -0.73
C ASP A 822 0.35 -23.59 -0.44
N ASP A 823 -0.68 -23.02 0.23
CA ASP A 823 -0.69 -21.61 0.63
C ASP A 823 -0.03 -21.44 2.01
N TYR A 824 1.25 -21.07 2.01
CA TYR A 824 2.00 -20.81 3.25
C TYR A 824 1.79 -19.42 3.83
N ARG A 825 1.32 -18.44 3.04
CA ARG A 825 1.28 -17.02 3.46
C ARG A 825 0.00 -16.68 4.20
N SER A 826 -1.14 -17.15 3.71
CA SER A 826 -2.45 -16.80 4.29
C SER A 826 -2.63 -17.30 5.73
N PRO A 827 -2.23 -18.55 6.08
CA PRO A 827 -2.36 -19.07 7.46
C PRO A 827 -1.49 -18.34 8.49
N VAL A 828 -0.33 -17.80 8.08
CA VAL A 828 0.59 -17.05 8.98
C VAL A 828 -0.15 -15.97 9.74
N PHE A 829 -0.96 -15.16 9.05
CA PHE A 829 -1.68 -14.05 9.67
C PHE A 829 -2.73 -14.51 10.69
N ILE A 830 -3.37 -15.65 10.43
CA ILE A 830 -4.36 -16.22 11.34
C ILE A 830 -3.65 -16.75 12.59
N PHE A 831 -2.55 -17.47 12.42
CA PHE A 831 -1.77 -18.01 13.53
C PHE A 831 -1.09 -16.90 14.36
N GLU A 832 -0.57 -15.84 13.75
CA GLU A 832 -0.07 -14.65 14.47
C GLU A 832 -1.17 -14.03 15.34
N ARG A 833 -2.39 -13.92 14.81
CA ARG A 833 -3.51 -13.38 15.59
C ARG A 833 -3.91 -14.32 16.74
N LEU A 834 -3.87 -15.64 16.53
CA LEU A 834 -4.09 -16.62 17.60
C LEU A 834 -3.01 -16.50 18.69
N CYS A 835 -1.74 -16.31 18.30
CA CYS A 835 -0.65 -16.03 19.24
C CYS A 835 -0.96 -14.80 20.10
N SER A 836 -1.32 -13.66 19.50
CA SER A 836 -1.65 -12.43 20.23
C SER A 836 -2.89 -12.54 21.13
N ILE A 837 -3.81 -13.47 20.84
CA ILE A 837 -5.00 -13.73 21.68
C ILE A 837 -4.64 -14.58 22.89
N ILE A 838 -3.80 -15.59 22.70
CA ILE A 838 -3.37 -16.49 23.77
C ILE A 838 -2.42 -15.78 24.72
N TYR A 839 -1.46 -15.04 24.16
CA TYR A 839 -0.48 -14.25 24.90
C TYR A 839 -0.25 -12.92 24.18
N PRO A 840 -0.89 -11.82 24.62
CA PRO A 840 -0.65 -10.50 24.07
C PRO A 840 0.75 -10.05 24.50
N GLU A 841 1.71 -10.14 23.58
CA GLU A 841 3.06 -9.63 23.81
C GLU A 841 2.96 -8.13 24.10
N GLU A 842 3.49 -7.69 25.25
CA GLU A 842 3.60 -6.26 25.54
C GLU A 842 4.44 -5.62 24.42
N ASN A 843 3.84 -4.68 23.70
CA ASN A 843 4.49 -4.05 22.55
C ASN A 843 5.85 -3.52 22.96
N ASP A 844 6.88 -4.10 22.37
CA ASP A 844 8.21 -3.53 22.41
C ASP A 844 8.16 -2.10 21.88
N VAL A 845 8.62 -1.13 22.70
CA VAL A 845 8.71 0.27 22.30
C VAL A 845 9.50 0.33 20.98
N ALA A 846 8.78 0.62 19.89
CA ALA A 846 9.24 0.37 18.52
C ALA A 846 10.42 1.27 18.11
N GLU A 847 10.51 2.46 18.70
CA GLU A 847 11.61 3.41 18.53
C GLU A 847 11.49 4.48 19.62
N PHE A 848 12.57 4.74 20.37
CA PHE A 848 12.69 5.91 21.25
C PHE A 848 13.95 6.72 20.90
N PHE A 849 13.96 7.99 21.30
CA PHE A 849 15.03 8.92 20.97
C PHE A 849 15.92 9.22 22.18
N LEU A 850 17.21 9.43 21.93
CA LEU A 850 18.25 9.69 22.91
C LEU A 850 18.88 11.06 22.63
N ILE A 851 19.14 11.83 23.68
CA ILE A 851 19.91 13.07 23.60
C ILE A 851 21.20 12.87 24.39
N LEU A 852 22.35 13.01 23.74
CA LEU A 852 23.64 12.86 24.39
C LEU A 852 24.23 14.23 24.70
N GLU A 853 24.34 14.56 25.98
CA GLU A 853 24.79 15.87 26.47
C GLU A 853 26.00 15.76 27.38
N LYS A 854 26.88 16.75 27.34
CA LYS A 854 28.00 16.85 28.27
C LYS A 854 27.51 17.36 29.60
N ASP A 855 28.18 16.96 30.67
CA ASP A 855 28.02 17.64 31.95
C ASP A 855 28.50 19.10 31.84
N PRO A 856 27.63 20.10 32.14
CA PRO A 856 27.96 21.51 32.08
C PRO A 856 29.20 21.90 32.90
N GLN A 857 29.51 21.14 33.96
CA GLN A 857 30.66 21.40 34.83
C GLN A 857 31.97 20.86 34.27
N GLN A 858 31.92 19.99 33.25
CA GLN A 858 33.08 19.35 32.63
C GLN A 858 33.21 19.62 31.12
N GLU A 859 32.48 20.62 30.59
CA GLU A 859 32.49 20.93 29.15
C GLU A 859 33.88 21.24 28.59
N ASP A 860 34.73 21.91 29.38
CA ASP A 860 36.08 22.30 29.01
C ASP A 860 37.08 21.11 28.96
N PHE A 861 36.76 20.00 29.63
CA PHE A 861 37.63 18.82 29.74
C PHE A 861 37.32 17.74 28.70
N LEU A 862 36.10 17.73 28.15
CA LEU A 862 35.68 16.82 27.10
C LEU A 862 35.85 17.49 25.73
N GLN A 863 36.72 16.96 24.86
CA GLN A 863 36.87 17.45 23.48
C GLN A 863 35.74 16.89 22.57
N GLY A 864 35.41 17.58 21.47
CA GLY A 864 34.39 17.12 20.50
C GLY A 864 32.94 17.49 20.86
N ARG A 865 31.98 17.37 19.93
CA ARG A 865 30.54 17.55 20.20
C ARG A 865 29.74 16.53 19.39
N MET A 866 28.73 15.95 20.01
CA MET A 866 27.76 15.09 19.32
C MET A 866 26.89 15.94 18.38
N LEU A 867 26.94 15.69 17.07
CA LEU A 867 26.27 16.51 16.05
C LEU A 867 24.90 15.97 15.60
N GLY A 868 24.49 14.79 16.09
CA GLY A 868 23.30 14.07 15.64
C GLY A 868 22.12 14.03 16.63
N ASN A 869 22.09 14.88 17.67
CA ASN A 869 20.95 14.91 18.59
C ASN A 869 19.66 15.39 17.89
N PRO A 870 18.49 14.76 18.15
CA PRO A 870 18.29 13.52 18.90
C PRO A 870 18.60 12.26 18.07
N TYR A 871 19.26 11.28 18.67
CA TYR A 871 19.60 10.00 18.05
C TYR A 871 18.47 8.99 18.20
N SER A 872 18.25 8.14 17.19
CA SER A 872 17.31 7.02 17.31
C SER A 872 17.97 5.85 18.04
N SER A 873 17.21 5.17 18.92
CA SER A 873 17.60 3.89 19.56
C SER A 873 17.93 2.77 18.56
N THR A 874 17.51 2.91 17.29
CA THR A 874 17.81 1.95 16.22
C THR A 874 19.10 2.28 15.43
N GLU A 875 19.74 3.41 15.72
CA GLU A 875 20.96 3.84 15.04
C GLU A 875 22.19 2.99 15.46
N PRO A 876 23.15 2.70 14.54
CA PRO A 876 24.37 1.98 14.88
C PRO A 876 25.15 2.64 16.03
N GLY A 877 25.39 1.86 17.10
CA GLY A 877 26.10 2.28 18.30
C GLY A 877 25.22 2.90 19.40
N MET A 878 23.90 2.95 19.24
CA MET A 878 22.95 3.44 20.27
C MET A 878 22.30 2.33 21.11
N GLY A 879 22.90 1.14 21.11
CA GLY A 879 22.46 -0.05 21.84
C GLY A 879 23.08 -1.33 21.27
N PRO A 880 22.81 -2.51 21.88
CA PRO A 880 21.80 -2.76 22.91
C PRO A 880 22.17 -2.34 24.34
N LEU A 881 23.45 -2.16 24.68
CA LEU A 881 23.92 -1.85 26.03
C LEU A 881 24.33 -0.37 26.18
N MET A 882 24.29 0.15 27.40
CA MET A 882 24.78 1.51 27.71
C MET A 882 26.26 1.69 27.34
N ARG A 883 27.05 0.61 27.35
CA ARG A 883 28.41 0.54 26.82
C ARG A 883 28.54 0.93 25.35
N ASP A 884 27.56 0.59 24.51
CA ASP A 884 27.60 0.91 23.08
C ASP A 884 27.49 2.43 22.88
N ILE A 885 26.64 3.08 23.67
CA ILE A 885 26.48 4.54 23.69
C ILE A 885 27.78 5.22 24.13
N LYS A 886 28.41 4.74 25.20
CA LYS A 886 29.74 5.22 25.64
C LYS A 886 30.75 5.11 24.49
N ASN A 887 30.84 3.95 23.84
CA ASN A 887 31.79 3.72 22.75
C ASN A 887 31.52 4.64 21.56
N LYS A 888 30.26 4.89 21.22
CA LYS A 888 29.87 5.85 20.17
C LYS A 888 30.29 7.28 20.52
N ILE A 889 30.07 7.72 21.77
CA ILE A 889 30.55 9.03 22.25
C ILE A 889 32.07 9.11 22.13
N CYS A 890 32.80 8.07 22.54
CA CYS A 890 34.25 8.07 22.48
C CYS A 890 34.79 8.11 21.03
N MET A 891 34.16 7.41 20.09
CA MET A 891 34.54 7.44 18.67
C MET A 891 34.24 8.79 18.01
N ASP A 892 33.02 9.29 18.16
CA ASP A 892 32.54 10.50 17.47
C ASP A 892 33.19 11.78 18.04
N CYS A 893 33.62 11.76 19.31
CA CYS A 893 34.33 12.86 19.96
C CYS A 893 35.87 12.70 19.99
N GLU A 894 36.44 11.70 19.29
CA GLU A 894 37.89 11.40 19.24
C GLU A 894 38.54 11.12 20.61
N LEU A 895 37.77 10.63 21.60
CA LEU A 895 38.24 10.26 22.94
C LEU A 895 38.76 8.80 22.99
N VAL A 896 39.73 8.50 22.13
CA VAL A 896 40.21 7.11 21.88
C VAL A 896 40.75 6.44 23.14
N ALA A 897 41.37 7.20 24.06
CA ALA A 897 41.92 6.67 25.30
C ALA A 897 40.88 6.07 26.27
N LEU A 898 39.59 6.41 26.10
CA LEU A 898 38.49 5.94 26.96
C LEU A 898 37.70 4.76 26.38
N LEU A 899 38.05 4.32 25.15
CA LEU A 899 37.42 3.16 24.53
C LEU A 899 37.74 1.87 25.28
N GLU A 900 38.97 1.75 25.78
CA GLU A 900 39.44 0.55 26.51
C GLU A 900 39.28 0.68 28.04
N ASP A 901 38.99 1.88 28.55
CA ASP A 901 38.81 2.16 29.99
C ASP A 901 37.32 2.36 30.34
N ASP A 902 36.69 1.30 30.83
CA ASP A 902 35.29 1.29 31.30
C ASP A 902 35.03 2.07 32.58
N THR A 903 36.09 2.51 33.26
CA THR A 903 35.97 3.26 34.52
C THR A 903 36.15 4.76 34.32
N GLY A 904 36.66 5.20 33.16
CA GLY A 904 37.00 6.59 32.91
C GLY A 904 35.82 7.52 32.58
N MET A 905 34.68 6.98 32.12
CA MET A 905 33.49 7.78 31.73
C MET A 905 32.21 7.22 32.36
N GLU A 906 31.41 8.11 32.95
CA GLU A 906 30.10 7.81 33.55
C GLU A 906 28.96 8.31 32.64
N LEU A 907 27.89 7.52 32.54
CA LEU A 907 26.65 7.89 31.87
C LEU A 907 25.53 8.04 32.90
N LEU A 908 24.86 9.19 32.89
CA LEU A 908 23.79 9.51 33.82
C LEU A 908 22.46 9.66 33.09
N VAL A 909 21.42 9.05 33.65
CA VAL A 909 20.01 9.20 33.23
C VAL A 909 19.19 9.58 34.45
N SER A 910 18.39 10.65 34.36
CA SER A 910 17.63 11.20 35.52
C SER A 910 18.48 11.42 36.79
N LYS A 911 19.72 11.92 36.64
CA LYS A 911 20.70 12.15 37.72
C LYS A 911 21.13 10.89 38.48
N LYS A 912 20.98 9.70 37.89
CA LYS A 912 21.51 8.44 38.42
C LYS A 912 22.59 7.89 37.50
N ILE A 913 23.66 7.34 38.06
CA ILE A 913 24.75 6.72 37.30
C ILE A 913 24.29 5.34 36.85
N ILE A 914 24.31 5.07 35.55
CA ILE A 914 23.82 3.81 34.97
C ILE A 914 24.99 2.88 34.66
N SER A 915 24.91 1.63 35.12
CA SER A 915 25.90 0.62 34.76
C SER A 915 25.95 0.39 33.23
N LEU A 916 27.17 0.28 32.68
CA LEU A 916 27.40 0.09 31.25
C LEU A 916 26.85 -1.25 30.71
N ASP A 917 26.64 -2.22 31.60
CA ASP A 917 26.12 -3.55 31.27
C ASP A 917 24.59 -3.62 31.20
N LEU A 918 23.89 -2.52 31.53
CA LEU A 918 22.43 -2.48 31.44
C LEU A 918 21.95 -2.26 30.00
N PRO A 919 20.86 -2.92 29.57
CA PRO A 919 20.23 -2.67 28.29
C PRO A 919 19.63 -1.26 28.22
N VAL A 920 19.95 -0.49 27.18
CA VAL A 920 19.46 0.89 26.96
C VAL A 920 17.92 0.93 26.97
N LYS A 921 17.29 -0.11 26.41
CA LYS A 921 15.83 -0.25 26.33
C LYS A 921 15.17 -0.41 27.70
N GLU A 922 15.78 -1.18 28.60
CA GLU A 922 15.27 -1.38 29.95
C GLU A 922 15.45 -0.12 30.79
N VAL A 923 16.57 0.59 30.62
CA VAL A 923 16.82 1.91 31.23
C VAL A 923 15.74 2.90 30.78
N TYR A 924 15.41 2.96 29.49
CA TYR A 924 14.32 3.80 28.99
C TYR A 924 12.96 3.42 29.58
N LYS A 925 12.57 2.14 29.52
CA LYS A 925 11.26 1.67 29.99
C LYS A 925 11.06 1.83 31.51
N LYS A 926 12.09 1.51 32.32
CA LYS A 926 11.95 1.42 33.77
C LYS A 926 12.38 2.68 34.53
N LEU A 927 13.31 3.47 33.99
CA LEU A 927 13.80 4.68 34.66
C LEU A 927 13.25 5.97 34.04
N TRP A 928 13.14 6.06 32.72
CA TRP A 928 12.75 7.31 32.04
C TRP A 928 11.24 7.43 31.81
N LEU A 929 10.64 6.39 31.21
CA LEU A 929 9.24 6.36 30.80
C LEU A 929 8.23 6.62 31.94
N PRO A 930 8.41 6.08 33.17
CA PRO A 930 7.44 6.28 34.24
C PRO A 930 7.35 7.74 34.72
N GLU A 931 8.42 8.52 34.55
CA GLU A 931 8.49 9.92 35.01
C GLU A 931 8.10 10.92 33.91
N HIS A 932 8.34 10.60 32.62
CA HIS A 932 8.26 11.57 31.51
C HIS A 932 7.25 11.21 30.40
N GLY A 933 6.72 9.99 30.36
CA GLY A 933 5.74 9.53 29.36
C GLY A 933 6.33 9.19 27.97
N GLU A 934 5.49 8.66 27.06
CA GLU A 934 5.90 8.29 25.70
C GLU A 934 6.10 9.52 24.81
N GLY A 935 7.25 9.58 24.11
CA GLY A 935 7.54 10.58 23.06
C GLY A 935 8.61 11.62 23.42
N GLU A 936 9.00 11.75 24.69
CA GLU A 936 10.13 12.61 25.07
C GLU A 936 11.48 11.87 24.91
N PRO A 937 12.48 12.50 24.28
CA PRO A 937 13.81 11.91 24.13
C PRO A 937 14.50 11.79 25.49
N MET A 938 15.12 10.65 25.76
CA MET A 938 15.85 10.39 27.01
C MET A 938 17.23 11.06 26.97
N PRO A 939 17.49 12.08 27.82
CA PRO A 939 18.80 12.70 27.93
C PRO A 939 19.76 11.78 28.71
N ILE A 940 20.92 11.53 28.11
CA ILE A 940 22.04 10.83 28.72
C ILE A 940 23.16 11.85 28.86
N LEU A 941 23.48 12.18 30.11
CA LEU A 941 24.58 13.08 30.44
C LEU A 941 25.86 12.25 30.58
N TYR A 942 26.94 12.63 29.90
CA TYR A 942 28.23 11.94 30.02
C TYR A 942 29.31 12.85 30.61
N ARG A 943 30.13 12.27 31.49
CA ARG A 943 31.22 12.97 32.21
C ARG A 943 32.39 12.05 32.53
N MET A 944 33.54 12.63 32.84
CA MET A 944 34.71 11.88 33.32
C MET A 944 34.59 11.59 34.81
N ARG A 945 34.93 10.36 35.20
CA ARG A 945 34.93 9.95 36.60
C ARG A 945 36.04 10.64 37.39
N GLY A 946 35.74 11.14 38.58
CA GLY A 946 36.73 11.63 39.55
C GLY A 946 37.26 13.05 39.35
N LEU A 947 36.79 13.81 38.35
CA LEU A 947 37.23 15.20 38.14
C LEU A 947 36.66 16.21 39.17
N LEU A 948 35.49 15.92 39.74
CA LEU A 948 34.77 16.82 40.66
C LEU A 948 34.70 16.29 42.11
N GLY A 949 35.46 15.24 42.43
CA GLY A 949 35.40 14.52 43.71
C GLY A 949 34.62 13.20 43.61
N ASP A 950 34.30 12.62 44.76
CA ASP A 950 33.56 11.35 44.85
C ASP A 950 32.12 11.53 44.34
N ALA A 951 31.61 10.57 43.57
CA ALA A 951 30.25 10.59 43.04
C ALA A 951 29.22 10.59 44.18
N THR A 952 28.29 11.54 44.14
CA THR A 952 27.21 11.68 45.15
C THR A 952 25.85 11.21 44.63
N GLU A 953 25.79 10.82 43.36
CA GLU A 953 24.62 10.29 42.67
C GLU A 953 24.45 8.78 42.86
N ASP A 954 23.20 8.31 42.93
CA ASP A 954 22.88 6.89 43.09
C ASP A 954 23.30 6.07 41.86
N MET A 955 23.99 4.95 42.08
CA MET A 955 24.44 4.03 41.02
C MET A 955 23.45 2.86 40.84
N VAL A 956 22.93 2.70 39.62
CA VAL A 956 22.00 1.63 39.25
C VAL A 956 22.77 0.50 38.57
N ASN A 957 22.94 -0.61 39.29
CA ASN A 957 23.65 -1.82 38.82
C ASN A 957 22.72 -2.90 38.27
N SER A 958 21.46 -2.94 38.72
CA SER A 958 20.43 -3.86 38.25
C SER A 958 19.09 -3.14 38.20
N LEU A 959 18.28 -3.46 37.20
CA LEU A 959 16.88 -3.03 37.13
C LEU A 959 16.07 -4.23 37.56
N ASP A 960 15.43 -4.19 38.75
CA ASP A 960 14.65 -5.32 39.27
C ASP A 960 13.74 -5.88 38.16
N SER A 961 14.06 -7.08 37.66
CA SER A 961 13.12 -7.92 36.95
C SER A 961 12.21 -8.48 38.02
N GLY A 962 11.01 -7.94 38.13
CA GLY A 962 9.97 -8.57 38.93
C GLY A 962 9.93 -10.06 38.58
N SER A 963 10.00 -10.89 39.61
CA SER A 963 9.95 -12.35 39.58
C SER A 963 8.96 -12.90 38.55
N GLU A 964 9.43 -13.23 37.34
CA GLU A 964 8.67 -14.03 36.37
C GLU A 964 8.49 -15.48 36.83
N ASP A 965 9.28 -15.92 37.82
CA ASP A 965 9.26 -17.30 38.32
C ASP A 965 8.08 -17.63 39.27
N ASP A 966 7.33 -16.62 39.75
CA ASP A 966 6.20 -16.81 40.68
C ASP A 966 4.81 -16.81 40.00
N VAL A 967 4.76 -16.66 38.67
CA VAL A 967 3.50 -16.70 37.91
C VAL A 967 3.27 -18.10 37.33
N ASP A 968 2.15 -18.73 37.69
CA ASP A 968 1.77 -20.04 37.13
C ASP A 968 1.60 -19.93 35.60
N LYS A 969 2.51 -20.58 34.86
CA LYS A 969 2.50 -20.60 33.40
C LYS A 969 1.21 -21.21 32.86
N GLU A 970 0.57 -22.15 33.56
CA GLU A 970 -0.66 -22.77 33.08
C GLU A 970 -1.84 -21.79 33.11
N ASP A 971 -1.89 -20.88 34.09
CA ASP A 971 -2.91 -19.82 34.17
C ASP A 971 -2.68 -18.73 33.10
N VAL A 972 -1.43 -18.37 32.82
CA VAL A 972 -1.08 -17.40 31.76
C VAL A 972 -1.50 -17.91 30.38
N TYR A 973 -1.23 -19.18 30.08
CA TYR A 973 -1.50 -19.78 28.77
C TYR A 973 -2.86 -20.48 28.67
N LYS A 974 -3.74 -20.33 29.66
CA LYS A 974 -5.03 -21.04 29.76
C LYS A 974 -5.90 -20.98 28.49
N MET A 975 -5.86 -19.86 27.76
CA MET A 975 -6.60 -19.68 26.50
C MET A 975 -6.16 -20.67 25.40
N ALA A 976 -4.93 -21.19 25.46
CA ALA A 976 -4.43 -22.21 24.54
C ALA A 976 -5.21 -23.54 24.63
N THR A 977 -5.94 -23.81 25.72
CA THR A 977 -6.79 -25.01 25.87
C THR A 977 -7.79 -25.14 24.71
N VAL A 978 -8.27 -24.01 24.19
CA VAL A 978 -9.25 -23.95 23.09
C VAL A 978 -8.71 -24.61 21.81
N LEU A 979 -7.39 -24.62 21.61
CA LEU A 979 -6.77 -25.22 20.43
C LEU A 979 -7.07 -26.71 20.32
N LYS A 980 -7.26 -27.42 21.44
CA LYS A 980 -7.73 -28.80 21.44
C LYS A 980 -9.21 -28.89 21.05
N ASP A 981 -10.06 -28.09 21.69
CA ASP A 981 -11.52 -28.19 21.52
C ASP A 981 -12.00 -27.86 20.10
N CYS A 982 -11.32 -26.93 19.42
CA CYS A 982 -11.67 -26.52 18.05
C CYS A 982 -10.95 -27.33 16.94
N GLY A 983 -10.16 -28.34 17.32
CA GLY A 983 -9.33 -29.10 16.38
C GLY A 983 -8.19 -28.29 15.77
N GLY A 984 -7.67 -27.31 16.51
CA GLY A 984 -6.59 -26.42 16.12
C GLY A 984 -5.23 -27.09 16.11
N ILE A 985 -4.97 -28.01 17.05
CA ILE A 985 -3.72 -28.78 17.13
C ILE A 985 -3.52 -29.63 15.85
N GLU A 986 -4.58 -30.29 15.39
CA GLU A 986 -4.61 -31.09 14.17
C GLU A 986 -4.26 -30.24 12.94
N VAL A 987 -4.86 -29.05 12.83
CA VAL A 987 -4.58 -28.11 11.72
C VAL A 987 -3.14 -27.61 11.78
N MET A 988 -2.63 -27.30 12.97
CA MET A 988 -1.25 -26.86 13.14
C MET A 988 -0.27 -27.96 12.70
N LEU A 989 -0.51 -29.22 13.07
CA LEU A 989 0.30 -30.37 12.67
C LEU A 989 0.21 -30.64 11.16
N GLU A 990 -0.98 -30.61 10.58
CA GLU A 990 -1.19 -30.78 9.13
C GLU A 990 -0.45 -29.70 8.33
N ARG A 991 -0.50 -28.45 8.81
CA ARG A 991 0.22 -27.33 8.19
C ARG A 991 1.73 -27.44 8.36
N LEU A 992 2.21 -27.86 9.53
CA LEU A 992 3.65 -28.08 9.75
C LEU A 992 4.18 -29.18 8.83
N ALA A 993 3.44 -30.28 8.68
CA ALA A 993 3.79 -31.40 7.79
C ALA A 993 3.79 -31.01 6.30
N SER A 994 2.99 -30.00 5.91
CA SER A 994 2.95 -29.53 4.52
C SER A 994 4.21 -28.77 4.09
N ILE A 995 5.01 -28.27 5.04
CA ILE A 995 6.22 -27.49 4.75
C ILE A 995 7.32 -28.42 4.27
N ARG A 996 7.72 -28.28 2.99
CA ARG A 996 8.80 -29.07 2.37
C ARG A 996 10.10 -28.27 2.16
N ASP A 997 10.02 -26.94 2.18
CA ASP A 997 11.13 -26.03 1.93
C ASP A 997 11.05 -24.80 2.85
N LEU A 998 12.11 -24.56 3.61
CA LEU A 998 12.24 -23.43 4.53
C LEU A 998 12.38 -22.08 3.80
N ILE A 999 12.83 -22.04 2.54
CA ILE A 999 12.95 -20.78 1.79
C ILE A 999 11.57 -20.10 1.65
N LEU A 1000 10.52 -20.87 1.35
CA LEU A 1000 9.16 -20.36 1.24
C LEU A 1000 8.35 -20.47 2.55
N GLY A 1001 8.60 -21.52 3.33
CA GLY A 1001 7.79 -21.88 4.51
C GLY A 1001 8.29 -21.32 5.84
N LYS A 1002 9.46 -20.65 5.91
CA LYS A 1002 10.08 -20.22 7.18
C LYS A 1002 9.16 -19.39 8.06
N GLN A 1003 8.42 -18.44 7.50
CA GLN A 1003 7.49 -17.62 8.30
C GLN A 1003 6.36 -18.45 8.92
N LEU A 1004 5.79 -19.37 8.14
CA LEU A 1004 4.75 -20.28 8.65
C LEU A 1004 5.31 -21.19 9.74
N MET A 1005 6.50 -21.75 9.53
CA MET A 1005 7.16 -22.61 10.52
C MET A 1005 7.41 -21.88 11.83
N VAL A 1006 7.98 -20.66 11.79
CA VAL A 1006 8.26 -19.86 12.99
C VAL A 1006 6.97 -19.57 13.77
N VAL A 1007 5.91 -19.15 13.10
CA VAL A 1007 4.64 -18.83 13.78
C VAL A 1007 3.95 -20.08 14.31
N LEU A 1008 3.99 -21.20 13.60
CA LEU A 1008 3.48 -22.49 14.08
C LEU A 1008 4.22 -22.93 15.34
N LEU A 1009 5.56 -22.90 15.33
CA LEU A 1009 6.37 -23.28 16.49
C LEU A 1009 6.12 -22.36 17.68
N LYS A 1010 5.98 -21.06 17.46
CA LYS A 1010 5.56 -20.10 18.49
C LYS A 1010 4.21 -20.50 19.11
N LEU A 1011 3.22 -20.81 18.28
CA LEU A 1011 1.90 -21.24 18.75
C LEU A 1011 1.94 -22.59 19.47
N PHE A 1012 2.77 -23.54 19.01
CA PHE A 1012 3.01 -24.80 19.72
C PHE A 1012 3.68 -24.57 21.08
N SER A 1013 4.63 -23.62 21.17
CA SER A 1013 5.30 -23.28 22.43
C SER A 1013 4.30 -22.76 23.48
N TYR A 1014 3.27 -22.03 23.05
CA TYR A 1014 2.16 -21.64 23.94
C TYR A 1014 1.27 -22.82 24.31
N ALA A 1015 0.99 -23.70 23.33
CA ALA A 1015 0.12 -24.85 23.55
C ALA A 1015 0.71 -25.84 24.56
N VAL A 1016 2.02 -26.12 24.53
CA VAL A 1016 2.67 -27.08 25.43
C VAL A 1016 2.76 -26.62 26.88
N ASN A 1017 2.59 -25.33 27.18
CA ASN A 1017 2.51 -24.84 28.56
C ASN A 1017 1.23 -25.33 29.28
N VAL A 1018 0.20 -25.78 28.54
CA VAL A 1018 -1.07 -26.26 29.10
C VAL A 1018 -1.12 -27.80 29.09
N LYS A 1019 -1.44 -28.41 30.24
CA LYS A 1019 -1.42 -29.88 30.39
C LYS A 1019 -2.39 -30.61 29.46
N VAL A 1020 -3.59 -30.06 29.28
CA VAL A 1020 -4.63 -30.65 28.42
C VAL A 1020 -4.17 -30.82 26.97
N ASN A 1021 -3.36 -29.86 26.48
CA ASN A 1021 -2.81 -29.88 25.13
C ASN A 1021 -1.62 -30.86 25.03
N ARG A 1022 -0.73 -30.89 26.04
CA ARG A 1022 0.37 -31.88 26.09
C ARG A 1022 -0.17 -33.30 26.00
N GLN A 1023 -1.19 -33.63 26.80
CA GLN A 1023 -1.82 -34.95 26.75
C GLN A 1023 -2.48 -35.25 25.40
N HIS A 1024 -3.07 -34.25 24.74
CA HIS A 1024 -3.63 -34.42 23.39
C HIS A 1024 -2.54 -34.74 22.37
N LEU A 1025 -1.39 -34.06 22.44
CA LEU A 1025 -0.23 -34.29 21.56
C LEU A 1025 0.43 -35.67 21.75
N THR A 1026 0.14 -36.37 22.86
CA THR A 1026 0.57 -37.77 23.06
C THR A 1026 -0.33 -38.81 22.39
N LEU A 1027 -1.45 -38.39 21.77
CA LEU A 1027 -2.35 -39.33 21.10
C LEU A 1027 -1.72 -39.89 19.82
N PRO A 1028 -1.70 -41.22 19.64
CA PRO A 1028 -1.15 -41.84 18.44
C PRO A 1028 -1.81 -41.34 17.13
N GLU A 1029 -3.08 -40.97 17.14
CA GLU A 1029 -3.75 -40.53 15.90
C GLU A 1029 -3.15 -39.26 15.28
N LEU A 1030 -2.41 -38.46 16.06
CA LEU A 1030 -1.86 -37.18 15.64
C LEU A 1030 -0.46 -37.25 15.02
N ASN A 1031 0.28 -38.36 15.23
CA ASN A 1031 1.65 -38.55 14.72
C ASN A 1031 2.58 -37.35 14.98
N SER A 1032 2.43 -36.71 16.16
CA SER A 1032 3.00 -35.38 16.43
C SER A 1032 4.53 -35.38 16.41
N ILE A 1033 5.17 -36.38 17.02
CA ILE A 1033 6.63 -36.47 17.10
C ILE A 1033 7.26 -36.66 15.72
N ASN A 1034 6.70 -37.52 14.87
CA ASN A 1034 7.22 -37.73 13.51
C ASN A 1034 7.12 -36.47 12.64
N ILE A 1035 6.03 -35.71 12.76
CA ILE A 1035 5.88 -34.42 12.06
C ILE A 1035 6.93 -33.42 12.56
N MET A 1036 7.14 -33.35 13.89
CA MET A 1036 8.17 -32.48 14.49
C MET A 1036 9.60 -32.91 14.10
N LEU A 1037 9.87 -34.20 13.95
CA LEU A 1037 11.13 -34.73 13.43
C LEU A 1037 11.36 -34.31 11.97
N GLY A 1038 10.32 -34.34 11.13
CA GLY A 1038 10.38 -33.81 9.77
C GLY A 1038 10.74 -32.32 9.74
N ALA A 1039 10.10 -31.53 10.60
CA ALA A 1039 10.41 -30.12 10.81
C ALA A 1039 11.85 -29.89 11.31
N LEU A 1040 12.30 -30.66 12.30
CA LEU A 1040 13.66 -30.59 12.86
C LEU A 1040 14.72 -30.88 11.79
N ASN A 1041 14.50 -31.91 10.98
CA ASN A 1041 15.40 -32.24 9.87
C ASN A 1041 15.52 -31.06 8.91
N LEU A 1042 14.41 -30.49 8.45
CA LEU A 1042 14.43 -29.32 7.56
C LEU A 1042 15.21 -28.15 8.18
N ALA A 1043 15.00 -27.85 9.47
CA ALA A 1043 15.70 -26.77 10.18
C ALA A 1043 17.22 -27.00 10.21
N LEU A 1044 17.66 -28.21 10.58
CA LEU A 1044 19.08 -28.59 10.63
C LEU A 1044 19.75 -28.50 9.26
N TRP A 1045 19.08 -28.91 8.19
CA TRP A 1045 19.60 -28.79 6.82
C TRP A 1045 19.74 -27.33 6.38
N SER A 1046 18.75 -26.49 6.67
CA SER A 1046 18.76 -25.07 6.26
C SER A 1046 19.82 -24.24 7.00
N GLU A 1047 20.03 -24.49 8.29
CA GLU A 1047 20.99 -23.72 9.11
C GLU A 1047 22.44 -24.13 8.84
N GLN A 1048 22.67 -25.28 8.21
CA GLN A 1048 23.99 -25.74 7.77
C GLN A 1048 24.52 -24.95 6.55
N GLU A 1049 23.64 -24.38 5.71
CA GLU A 1049 24.00 -23.57 4.54
C GLU A 1049 24.14 -22.07 4.84
N GLY A 1050 23.57 -21.58 5.96
CA GLY A 1050 23.54 -20.17 6.35
C GLY A 1050 24.57 -19.79 7.40
N ALA A 1051 25.82 -19.57 7.00
CA ALA A 1051 26.91 -19.20 7.90
C ALA A 1051 26.90 -17.71 8.30
N THR A 1052 25.92 -17.21 9.07
CA THR A 1052 26.03 -15.92 9.78
C THR A 1052 25.08 -15.79 10.97
N SER A 1053 25.67 -15.58 12.16
CA SER A 1053 25.19 -14.95 13.40
C SER A 1053 23.78 -14.33 13.41
N THR A 1054 22.96 -14.60 14.45
CA THR A 1054 22.51 -13.53 15.40
C THR A 1054 21.71 -14.06 16.60
N LYS A 1055 21.93 -13.39 17.73
CA LYS A 1055 21.31 -13.53 19.07
C LYS A 1055 19.79 -13.80 19.04
N GLY A 1056 19.38 -15.03 19.33
CA GLY A 1056 17.98 -15.45 19.50
C GLY A 1056 17.85 -16.99 19.49
N GLN A 1057 16.74 -17.53 20.02
CA GLN A 1057 16.48 -18.98 19.99
C GLN A 1057 16.26 -19.43 18.53
N THR A 1058 17.04 -20.39 18.06
CA THR A 1058 16.98 -20.92 16.69
C THR A 1058 15.69 -21.71 16.44
N ILE A 1059 15.32 -21.92 15.17
CA ILE A 1059 14.17 -22.76 14.82
C ILE A 1059 14.39 -24.18 15.36
N THR A 1060 15.63 -24.67 15.24
CA THR A 1060 16.07 -25.97 15.76
C THR A 1060 15.83 -26.08 17.27
N GLU A 1061 16.24 -25.09 18.06
CA GLU A 1061 16.03 -25.08 19.52
C GLU A 1061 14.55 -25.07 19.90
N GLN A 1062 13.70 -24.33 19.17
CA GLN A 1062 12.27 -24.30 19.44
C GLN A 1062 11.61 -25.66 19.20
N VAL A 1063 11.94 -26.33 18.09
CA VAL A 1063 11.42 -27.67 17.79
C VAL A 1063 11.85 -28.67 18.87
N LEU A 1064 13.14 -28.67 19.24
CA LEU A 1064 13.67 -29.56 20.26
C LEU A 1064 13.00 -29.36 21.61
N HIS A 1065 12.79 -28.11 22.03
CA HIS A 1065 12.12 -27.80 23.29
C HIS A 1065 10.66 -28.30 23.32
N ILE A 1066 9.89 -28.06 22.25
CA ILE A 1066 8.50 -28.53 22.13
C ILE A 1066 8.45 -30.05 22.21
N MET A 1067 9.35 -30.73 21.50
CA MET A 1067 9.43 -32.19 21.51
C MET A 1067 9.83 -32.74 22.88
N GLU A 1068 10.81 -32.14 23.57
CA GLU A 1068 11.24 -32.53 24.92
C GLU A 1068 10.04 -32.51 25.89
N VAL A 1069 9.27 -31.41 25.89
CA VAL A 1069 8.10 -31.27 26.77
C VAL A 1069 7.02 -32.32 26.48
N VAL A 1070 6.75 -32.63 25.19
CA VAL A 1070 5.75 -33.65 24.80
C VAL A 1070 6.23 -35.06 25.15
N LEU A 1071 7.51 -35.37 24.90
CA LEU A 1071 8.10 -36.68 25.20
C LEU A 1071 8.18 -36.94 26.70
N LEU A 1072 8.47 -35.92 27.51
CA LEU A 1072 8.44 -36.00 28.97
C LEU A 1072 7.03 -36.33 29.48
N GLU A 1073 5.99 -35.61 29.04
CA GLU A 1073 4.59 -35.91 29.43
C GLU A 1073 4.16 -37.31 28.95
N ALA A 1074 4.60 -37.76 27.77
CA ALA A 1074 4.36 -39.12 27.32
C ALA A 1074 5.00 -40.14 28.26
N SER A 1075 6.24 -39.90 28.71
CA SER A 1075 7.01 -40.82 29.55
C SER A 1075 6.44 -41.02 30.96
N GLU A 1076 5.58 -40.11 31.43
CA GLU A 1076 4.82 -40.23 32.68
C GLU A 1076 3.58 -41.14 32.54
N GLN A 1077 3.18 -41.50 31.31
CA GLN A 1077 2.05 -42.39 31.07
C GLN A 1077 2.37 -43.85 31.38
N PRO A 1078 1.34 -44.70 31.61
CA PRO A 1078 1.54 -46.13 31.80
C PRO A 1078 2.31 -46.77 30.62
N PRO A 1079 3.13 -47.80 30.88
CA PRO A 1079 4.02 -48.39 29.88
C PRO A 1079 3.28 -48.89 28.64
N GLU A 1080 2.07 -49.44 28.79
CA GLU A 1080 1.24 -49.90 27.68
C GLU A 1080 0.89 -48.77 26.68
N LYS A 1081 0.47 -47.61 27.20
CA LYS A 1081 0.14 -46.42 26.37
C LYS A 1081 1.39 -45.80 25.75
N TYR A 1082 2.49 -45.83 26.48
CA TYR A 1082 3.77 -45.35 25.98
C TYR A 1082 4.28 -46.21 24.83
N THR A 1083 4.11 -47.53 24.87
CA THR A 1083 4.50 -48.43 23.77
C THR A 1083 3.72 -48.16 22.48
N ASP A 1084 2.44 -47.84 22.58
CA ASP A 1084 1.65 -47.43 21.41
C ASP A 1084 2.10 -46.08 20.84
N PHE A 1085 2.51 -45.15 21.71
CA PHE A 1085 3.05 -43.85 21.32
C PHE A 1085 4.48 -43.96 20.73
N SER A 1086 5.34 -44.83 21.28
CA SER A 1086 6.75 -44.97 20.86
C SER A 1086 6.90 -45.44 19.42
N GLN A 1087 5.91 -46.19 18.90
CA GLN A 1087 5.82 -46.59 17.50
C GLN A 1087 5.76 -45.39 16.53
N GLN A 1088 5.46 -44.19 17.03
CA GLN A 1088 5.37 -42.96 16.24
C GLN A 1088 6.58 -42.05 16.42
N CYS A 1089 7.52 -42.40 17.29
CA CYS A 1089 8.76 -41.66 17.55
C CYS A 1089 9.84 -41.96 16.51
N GLY A 1090 9.49 -41.85 15.22
CA GLY A 1090 10.38 -42.13 14.09
C GLY A 1090 10.76 -43.62 13.95
N ASP A 1091 11.58 -43.96 12.97
CA ASP A 1091 12.12 -45.31 12.78
C ASP A 1091 13.61 -45.39 13.18
N LYS A 1092 14.18 -46.60 13.10
CA LYS A 1092 15.60 -46.82 13.40
C LYS A 1092 16.54 -45.98 12.53
N ASP A 1093 16.19 -45.78 11.26
CA ASP A 1093 17.01 -45.03 10.31
C ASP A 1093 17.01 -43.53 10.63
N GLN A 1094 15.87 -42.98 11.07
CA GLN A 1094 15.77 -41.59 11.54
C GLN A 1094 16.59 -41.35 12.82
N LEU A 1095 16.59 -42.31 13.77
CA LEU A 1095 17.42 -42.23 14.96
C LEU A 1095 18.92 -42.22 14.61
N LEU A 1096 19.35 -43.11 13.71
CA LEU A 1096 20.73 -43.14 13.22
C LEU A 1096 21.09 -41.85 12.47
N MET A 1097 20.17 -41.31 11.65
CA MET A 1097 20.38 -40.03 10.98
C MET A 1097 20.59 -38.89 11.98
N MET A 1098 19.83 -38.85 13.09
CA MET A 1098 20.02 -37.85 14.15
C MET A 1098 21.37 -38.00 14.87
N LEU A 1099 21.80 -39.23 15.13
CA LEU A 1099 23.13 -39.51 15.71
C LEU A 1099 24.25 -39.04 14.77
N ASP A 1100 24.09 -39.22 13.45
CA ASP A 1100 25.04 -38.70 12.46
C ASP A 1100 25.08 -37.15 12.43
N ARG A 1101 23.99 -36.46 12.79
CA ARG A 1101 23.95 -34.98 12.85
C ARG A 1101 24.79 -34.37 13.96
N ILE A 1102 25.21 -35.15 14.96
CA ILE A 1102 26.19 -34.74 15.98
C ILE A 1102 27.49 -34.25 15.31
N ASN A 1103 27.83 -34.84 14.16
CA ASN A 1103 29.02 -34.50 13.39
C ASN A 1103 28.84 -33.29 12.46
N SER A 1104 27.65 -32.68 12.42
CA SER A 1104 27.42 -31.51 11.56
C SER A 1104 28.12 -30.25 12.12
N PRO A 1105 28.68 -29.38 11.26
CA PRO A 1105 29.37 -28.15 11.69
C PRO A 1105 28.47 -27.23 12.52
N PHE A 1106 27.20 -27.14 12.14
CA PHE A 1106 26.20 -26.31 12.81
C PHE A 1106 25.94 -26.77 14.25
N VAL A 1107 25.68 -28.07 14.47
CA VAL A 1107 25.41 -28.61 15.81
C VAL A 1107 26.65 -28.50 16.70
N ARG A 1108 27.86 -28.76 16.16
CA ARG A 1108 29.11 -28.57 16.91
C ARG A 1108 29.37 -27.13 17.34
N SER A 1109 28.92 -26.16 16.54
CA SER A 1109 29.06 -24.74 16.86
C SER A 1109 28.04 -24.21 17.88
N ASN A 1110 26.96 -24.96 18.17
CA ASN A 1110 25.87 -24.57 19.05
C ASN A 1110 25.69 -25.56 20.21
N PRO A 1111 26.30 -25.31 21.39
CA PRO A 1111 26.28 -26.23 22.53
C PRO A 1111 24.86 -26.51 23.08
N SER A 1112 23.97 -25.52 23.03
CA SER A 1112 22.56 -25.63 23.45
C SER A 1112 21.78 -26.66 22.62
N VAL A 1113 21.94 -26.62 21.30
CA VAL A 1113 21.32 -27.56 20.35
C VAL A 1113 21.84 -28.98 20.60
N LEU A 1114 23.16 -29.13 20.74
CA LEU A 1114 23.78 -30.43 21.02
C LEU A 1114 23.25 -31.02 22.32
N GLN A 1115 23.19 -30.23 23.39
CA GLN A 1115 22.69 -30.68 24.68
C GLN A 1115 21.21 -31.07 24.63
N ALA A 1116 20.37 -30.27 23.96
CA ALA A 1116 18.95 -30.58 23.78
C ALA A 1116 18.72 -31.87 22.97
N LEU A 1117 19.51 -32.09 21.91
CA LEU A 1117 19.49 -33.36 21.16
C LEU A 1117 19.84 -34.55 22.06
N MET A 1118 20.87 -34.44 22.90
CA MET A 1118 21.30 -35.54 23.78
C MET A 1118 20.26 -35.89 24.84
N ARG A 1119 19.48 -34.92 25.32
CA ARG A 1119 18.37 -35.18 26.23
C ARG A 1119 17.20 -35.89 25.55
N LEU A 1120 16.99 -35.63 24.27
CA LEU A 1120 15.84 -36.09 23.52
C LEU A 1120 16.02 -37.50 22.93
N ILE A 1121 17.24 -37.85 22.51
CA ILE A 1121 17.59 -39.16 21.92
C ILE A 1121 17.15 -40.36 22.77
N PRO A 1122 17.35 -40.39 24.11
CA PRO A 1122 16.83 -41.46 24.96
C PRO A 1122 15.33 -41.68 24.79
N PHE A 1123 14.54 -40.61 24.77
CA PHE A 1123 13.08 -40.68 24.64
C PHE A 1123 12.61 -41.18 23.27
N LEU A 1124 13.38 -40.95 22.20
CA LEU A 1124 13.09 -41.49 20.88
C LEU A 1124 13.39 -42.99 20.77
N ALA A 1125 14.33 -43.49 21.59
CA ALA A 1125 14.72 -44.90 21.61
C ALA A 1125 13.82 -45.74 22.53
N PHE A 1126 13.24 -45.15 23.59
CA PHE A 1126 12.41 -45.86 24.56
C PHE A 1126 11.23 -46.61 23.93
N GLY A 1127 10.93 -47.80 24.45
CA GLY A 1127 9.78 -48.61 24.06
C GLY A 1127 10.03 -49.59 22.90
N GLU A 1128 11.11 -49.42 22.13
CA GLU A 1128 11.48 -50.32 21.03
C GLU A 1128 12.92 -50.85 21.18
N ASP A 1129 13.07 -52.19 21.25
CA ASP A 1129 14.37 -52.84 21.45
C ASP A 1129 15.36 -52.55 20.31
N ASP A 1130 14.88 -52.55 19.05
CA ASP A 1130 15.71 -52.30 17.87
C ASP A 1130 16.38 -50.92 17.87
N LYS A 1131 15.69 -49.90 18.43
CA LYS A 1131 16.19 -48.52 18.56
C LYS A 1131 17.15 -48.37 19.73
N MET A 1132 16.83 -48.99 20.88
CA MET A 1132 17.71 -49.02 22.04
C MET A 1132 19.04 -49.71 21.73
N GLU A 1133 19.01 -50.83 21.03
CA GLU A 1133 20.22 -51.55 20.60
C GLU A 1133 21.03 -50.75 19.56
N ALA A 1134 20.37 -50.03 18.65
CA ALA A 1134 21.04 -49.15 17.69
C ALA A 1134 21.80 -48.00 18.37
N LEU A 1135 21.19 -47.37 19.38
CA LEU A 1135 21.81 -46.32 20.20
C LEU A 1135 23.06 -46.84 20.92
N ILE A 1136 22.94 -48.01 21.56
CA ILE A 1136 24.06 -48.67 22.26
C ILE A 1136 25.19 -49.00 21.28
N SER A 1137 24.84 -49.60 20.14
CA SER A 1137 25.79 -50.01 19.11
C SER A 1137 26.56 -48.82 18.51
N HIS A 1138 25.92 -47.66 18.39
CA HIS A 1138 26.57 -46.44 17.89
C HIS A 1138 27.66 -45.93 18.85
N PHE A 1139 27.39 -45.89 20.16
CA PHE A 1139 28.33 -45.33 21.13
C PHE A 1139 29.39 -46.31 21.67
N LYS A 1140 29.14 -47.63 21.57
CA LYS A 1140 30.06 -48.68 22.07
C LYS A 1140 31.51 -48.56 21.56
N PRO A 1141 31.80 -48.25 20.28
CA PRO A 1141 33.18 -48.11 19.79
C PRO A 1141 33.98 -46.98 20.45
N TYR A 1142 33.31 -45.95 20.96
CA TYR A 1142 33.94 -44.79 21.58
C TYR A 1142 34.34 -45.04 23.04
N LEU A 1143 33.75 -46.03 23.72
CA LEU A 1143 34.01 -46.35 25.13
C LEU A 1143 35.29 -47.18 25.37
N LEU A 1144 36.21 -47.20 24.40
CA LEU A 1144 37.51 -47.87 24.52
C LEU A 1144 38.52 -46.96 25.24
N PHE A 1145 38.32 -46.76 26.55
CA PHE A 1145 39.10 -45.84 27.38
C PHE A 1145 40.63 -46.01 27.30
N LYS A 1146 41.13 -47.25 27.15
CA LYS A 1146 42.57 -47.50 27.00
C LYS A 1146 43.14 -46.90 25.71
N LYS A 1147 42.40 -47.02 24.60
CA LYS A 1147 42.78 -46.43 23.31
C LYS A 1147 42.71 -44.90 23.40
N PHE A 1148 41.68 -44.37 24.04
CA PHE A 1148 41.47 -42.93 24.19
C PHE A 1148 42.58 -42.21 24.99
N ASP A 1149 43.10 -42.88 26.03
CA ASP A 1149 44.25 -42.35 26.81
C ASP A 1149 45.56 -42.31 26.01
N GLU A 1150 45.72 -43.17 25.00
CA GLU A 1150 46.91 -43.22 24.14
C GLU A 1150 46.83 -42.22 22.99
N GLU A 1151 45.73 -42.26 22.22
CA GLU A 1151 45.47 -41.39 21.08
C GLU A 1151 43.96 -41.21 20.90
N HIS A 1152 43.49 -39.96 20.86
CA HIS A 1152 42.09 -39.62 20.59
C HIS A 1152 41.96 -38.43 19.64
N SER A 1153 40.87 -38.46 18.87
CA SER A 1153 40.42 -37.35 18.05
C SER A 1153 39.42 -36.46 18.81
N GLN A 1154 39.30 -35.20 18.38
CA GLN A 1154 38.27 -34.28 18.89
C GLN A 1154 36.85 -34.83 18.68
N ASP A 1155 36.65 -35.64 17.64
CA ASP A 1155 35.37 -36.31 17.35
C ASP A 1155 35.06 -37.41 18.37
N GLU A 1156 36.05 -38.22 18.74
CA GLU A 1156 35.91 -39.23 19.80
C GLU A 1156 35.61 -38.57 21.16
N GLU A 1157 36.22 -37.43 21.46
CA GLU A 1157 35.96 -36.65 22.69
C GLU A 1157 34.51 -36.15 22.76
N ILE A 1158 34.01 -35.55 21.66
CA ILE A 1158 32.61 -35.07 21.57
C ILE A 1158 31.62 -36.23 21.72
N HIS A 1159 31.85 -37.37 21.06
CA HIS A 1159 30.96 -38.53 21.16
C HIS A 1159 30.96 -39.14 22.58
N LEU A 1160 32.10 -39.13 23.28
CA LEU A 1160 32.19 -39.57 24.67
C LEU A 1160 31.40 -38.66 25.62
N ASP A 1161 31.51 -37.34 25.42
CA ASP A 1161 30.77 -36.33 26.19
C ASP A 1161 29.25 -36.40 25.92
N CYS A 1162 28.88 -36.63 24.66
CA CYS A 1162 27.49 -36.89 24.24
C CYS A 1162 26.91 -38.11 24.95
N PHE A 1163 27.65 -39.23 25.00
CA PHE A 1163 27.18 -40.42 25.71
C PHE A 1163 27.05 -40.19 27.22
N CYS A 1164 27.97 -39.45 27.85
CA CYS A 1164 27.85 -39.08 29.25
C CYS A 1164 26.60 -38.22 29.53
N SER A 1165 26.27 -37.32 28.59
CA SER A 1165 25.06 -36.50 28.65
C SER A 1165 23.79 -37.36 28.50
N ILE A 1166 23.78 -38.30 27.55
CA ILE A 1166 22.71 -39.30 27.38
C ILE A 1166 22.54 -40.10 28.66
N ALA A 1167 23.62 -40.69 29.21
CA ALA A 1167 23.59 -41.50 30.42
C ALA A 1167 23.01 -40.75 31.63
N SER A 1168 23.24 -39.44 31.71
CA SER A 1168 22.69 -38.57 32.76
C SER A 1168 21.23 -38.18 32.50
N ALA A 1169 20.79 -38.17 31.24
CA ALA A 1169 19.44 -37.83 30.82
C ALA A 1169 18.45 -39.02 30.82
N ILE A 1170 18.92 -40.26 31.03
CA ILE A 1170 18.03 -41.42 31.13
C ILE A 1170 17.16 -41.32 32.39
N GLU A 1171 15.88 -41.04 32.18
CA GLU A 1171 14.86 -40.98 33.23
C GLU A 1171 14.73 -42.29 34.01
N SER A 1172 14.22 -42.21 35.24
CA SER A 1172 14.08 -43.38 36.13
C SER A 1172 12.71 -44.05 36.04
N ASN A 1173 12.05 -43.94 34.89
CA ASN A 1173 10.79 -44.62 34.58
C ASN A 1173 11.04 -46.05 34.08
N ALA A 1174 9.98 -46.84 33.85
CA ALA A 1174 10.10 -48.26 33.47
C ALA A 1174 10.94 -48.47 32.19
N ASN A 1175 10.81 -47.58 31.21
CA ASN A 1175 11.56 -47.67 29.94
C ASN A 1175 13.03 -47.24 30.10
N GLY A 1176 13.30 -46.21 30.91
CA GLY A 1176 14.66 -45.81 31.23
C GLY A 1176 15.42 -46.85 32.06
N MET A 1177 14.74 -47.56 32.97
CA MET A 1177 15.32 -48.72 33.65
C MET A 1177 15.66 -49.84 32.65
N ARG A 1178 14.76 -50.16 31.72
CA ARG A 1178 15.01 -51.14 30.65
C ARG A 1178 16.22 -50.78 29.79
N LEU A 1179 16.39 -49.50 29.42
CA LEU A 1179 17.58 -49.06 28.68
C LEU A 1179 18.86 -49.21 29.53
N LYS A 1180 18.81 -48.91 30.84
CA LYS A 1180 19.95 -49.12 31.75
C LYS A 1180 20.30 -50.60 31.91
N ASP A 1181 19.31 -51.49 31.94
CA ASP A 1181 19.53 -52.94 31.94
C ASP A 1181 20.22 -53.40 30.65
N LEU A 1182 19.75 -52.95 29.47
CA LEU A 1182 20.39 -53.26 28.19
C LEU A 1182 21.85 -52.73 28.12
N ILE A 1183 22.11 -51.53 28.61
CA ILE A 1183 23.48 -50.97 28.68
C ILE A 1183 24.38 -51.83 29.58
N LEU A 1184 23.84 -52.39 30.66
CA LEU A 1184 24.56 -53.31 31.55
C LEU A 1184 24.84 -54.66 30.87
N GLU A 1185 23.87 -55.22 30.14
CA GLU A 1185 24.01 -56.48 29.38
C GLU A 1185 25.04 -56.39 28.24
N HIS A 1186 25.22 -55.22 27.64
CA HIS A 1186 26.20 -54.99 26.57
C HIS A 1186 27.64 -54.69 27.07
N ASP A 1187 27.92 -54.90 28.36
CA ASP A 1187 29.22 -54.75 29.03
C ASP A 1187 29.82 -53.32 29.05
N MET A 1188 29.02 -52.28 28.78
CA MET A 1188 29.53 -50.90 28.76
C MET A 1188 29.90 -50.41 30.16
N VAL A 1189 29.10 -50.78 31.18
CA VAL A 1189 29.40 -50.50 32.59
C VAL A 1189 30.66 -51.25 33.03
N GLN A 1190 30.79 -52.52 32.64
CA GLN A 1190 31.94 -53.36 32.99
C GLN A 1190 33.23 -52.80 32.39
N THR A 1191 33.18 -52.26 31.17
CA THR A 1191 34.34 -51.64 30.50
C THR A 1191 34.89 -50.43 31.29
N ALA A 1192 34.01 -49.59 31.86
CA ALA A 1192 34.43 -48.46 32.70
C ALA A 1192 34.92 -48.91 34.09
N VAL A 1193 34.29 -49.90 34.69
CA VAL A 1193 34.73 -50.52 35.95
C VAL A 1193 36.12 -51.14 35.79
N ASP A 1194 36.34 -51.91 34.72
CA ASP A 1194 37.63 -52.56 34.42
C ASP A 1194 38.74 -51.55 34.14
N TYR A 1195 38.42 -50.43 33.51
CA TYR A 1195 39.35 -49.31 33.30
C TYR A 1195 39.79 -48.72 34.64
N ILE A 1196 38.85 -48.41 35.54
CA ILE A 1196 39.16 -47.90 36.89
C ILE A 1196 40.02 -48.91 37.65
N LEU A 1197 39.67 -50.21 37.62
CA LEU A 1197 40.41 -51.25 38.34
C LEU A 1197 41.83 -51.47 37.81
N HIS A 1198 42.06 -51.36 36.49
CA HIS A 1198 43.38 -51.55 35.89
C HIS A 1198 44.35 -50.39 36.15
N HIS A 1199 43.84 -49.16 36.27
CA HIS A 1199 44.67 -47.96 36.41
C HIS A 1199 44.71 -47.40 37.83
N ALA A 1200 43.83 -47.87 38.73
CA ALA A 1200 43.85 -47.48 40.13
C ALA A 1200 45.08 -48.03 40.87
N PRO A 1201 45.83 -47.18 41.60
CA PRO A 1201 46.91 -47.63 42.49
C PRO A 1201 46.43 -48.55 43.62
N GLU A 1202 47.26 -49.51 44.04
CA GLU A 1202 46.98 -50.33 45.23
C GLU A 1202 46.84 -49.47 46.50
N ILE A 1203 45.68 -49.56 47.16
CA ILE A 1203 45.38 -48.82 48.39
C ILE A 1203 46.05 -49.51 49.58
N LYS A 1204 47.26 -49.05 49.97
CA LYS A 1204 48.02 -49.61 51.11
C LYS A 1204 47.70 -48.93 52.46
N THR A 1205 47.30 -47.65 52.47
CA THR A 1205 46.87 -46.89 53.66
C THR A 1205 45.93 -45.73 53.27
N MET A 1206 44.92 -45.43 54.09
CA MET A 1206 43.91 -44.39 53.79
C MET A 1206 44.40 -42.94 54.04
N LEU A 1207 45.60 -42.74 54.59
CA LEU A 1207 46.04 -41.46 55.18
C LEU A 1207 46.97 -40.60 54.30
N ALA A 1208 47.52 -41.11 53.19
CA ALA A 1208 48.41 -40.33 52.31
C ALA A 1208 47.70 -39.95 51.01
N THR A 1209 47.61 -38.65 50.71
CA THR A 1209 46.98 -38.06 49.51
C THR A 1209 47.99 -37.60 48.46
N ASP A 1210 49.29 -37.59 48.75
CA ASP A 1210 50.35 -37.10 47.86
C ASP A 1210 51.26 -38.23 47.34
N SER A 1211 50.72 -39.11 46.50
CA SER A 1211 51.52 -40.09 45.76
C SER A 1211 51.52 -39.73 44.27
N ASP A 1212 52.69 -39.65 43.66
CA ASP A 1212 52.86 -39.36 42.23
C ASP A 1212 52.05 -40.33 41.33
N MET A 1213 51.82 -41.56 41.81
CA MET A 1213 50.99 -42.55 41.13
C MET A 1213 49.50 -42.20 41.10
N TRP A 1214 48.98 -41.53 42.13
CA TRP A 1214 47.59 -41.03 42.11
C TRP A 1214 47.46 -39.78 41.24
N LYS A 1215 48.50 -38.93 41.18
CA LYS A 1215 48.56 -37.80 40.22
C LYS A 1215 48.58 -38.27 38.77
N GLU A 1216 49.29 -39.35 38.47
CA GLU A 1216 49.30 -40.00 37.15
C GLU A 1216 47.93 -40.61 36.79
N PHE A 1217 47.23 -41.19 37.75
CA PHE A 1217 45.87 -41.68 37.51
C PHE A 1217 44.87 -40.54 37.28
N LEU A 1218 44.95 -39.46 38.06
CA LEU A 1218 44.11 -38.27 37.91
C LEU A 1218 44.39 -37.47 36.63
N SER A 1219 45.60 -37.57 36.06
CA SER A 1219 45.94 -36.90 34.79
C SER A 1219 45.47 -37.67 33.55
N LYS A 1220 44.88 -38.85 33.70
CA LYS A 1220 44.36 -39.63 32.56
C LYS A 1220 43.07 -39.02 31.98
N PRO A 1221 43.03 -38.74 30.66
CA PRO A 1221 41.89 -38.12 30.01
C PRO A 1221 40.56 -38.87 30.19
N SER A 1222 40.57 -40.21 30.11
CA SER A 1222 39.35 -41.03 30.13
C SER A 1222 38.69 -41.15 31.50
N LEU A 1223 39.41 -40.87 32.59
CA LEU A 1223 38.90 -41.06 33.95
C LEU A 1223 37.67 -40.19 34.23
N SER A 1224 37.69 -38.93 33.78
CA SER A 1224 36.58 -37.99 33.96
C SER A 1224 35.29 -38.50 33.30
N TYR A 1225 35.40 -39.03 32.08
CA TYR A 1225 34.28 -39.55 31.29
C TYR A 1225 33.75 -40.87 31.86
N ALA A 1226 34.63 -41.79 32.26
CA ALA A 1226 34.23 -43.03 32.93
C ALA A 1226 33.42 -42.75 34.20
N LEU A 1227 33.86 -41.79 35.03
CA LEU A 1227 33.15 -41.39 36.24
C LEU A 1227 31.79 -40.73 35.95
N ARG A 1228 31.73 -39.80 34.99
CA ARG A 1228 30.48 -39.12 34.59
C ARG A 1228 29.46 -40.12 34.03
N MET A 1229 29.90 -41.02 33.16
CA MET A 1229 29.06 -42.10 32.59
C MET A 1229 28.49 -42.99 33.70
N LEU A 1230 29.34 -43.49 34.60
CA LEU A 1230 28.92 -44.35 35.72
C LEU A 1230 27.97 -43.62 36.68
N THR A 1231 28.17 -42.31 36.88
CA THR A 1231 27.27 -41.48 37.72
C THR A 1231 25.85 -41.43 37.16
N GLY A 1232 25.70 -41.17 35.85
CA GLY A 1232 24.40 -41.16 35.18
C GLY A 1232 23.70 -42.52 35.23
N LEU A 1233 24.42 -43.60 34.89
CA LEU A 1233 23.88 -44.95 34.87
C LEU A 1233 23.54 -45.51 36.26
N CYS A 1234 24.26 -45.10 37.32
CA CYS A 1234 23.96 -45.51 38.69
C CYS A 1234 22.77 -44.80 39.32
N THR A 1235 22.38 -43.64 38.80
CA THR A 1235 21.31 -42.86 39.40
C THR A 1235 20.01 -43.67 39.37
N LYS A 1236 19.53 -44.04 40.58
CA LYS A 1236 18.32 -44.84 40.83
C LYS A 1236 18.27 -46.22 40.14
N HIS A 1237 19.41 -46.81 39.79
CA HIS A 1237 19.48 -48.14 39.14
C HIS A 1237 20.26 -49.16 39.98
N ILE A 1238 19.53 -50.04 40.67
CA ILE A 1238 20.10 -51.01 41.63
C ILE A 1238 21.10 -51.99 40.99
N PRO A 1239 20.86 -52.58 39.80
CA PRO A 1239 21.81 -53.51 39.18
C PRO A 1239 23.18 -52.88 38.92
N THR A 1240 23.22 -51.67 38.35
CA THR A 1240 24.47 -50.94 38.09
C THR A 1240 25.15 -50.54 39.41
N GLN A 1241 24.40 -50.09 40.41
CA GLN A 1241 24.94 -49.78 41.74
C GLN A 1241 25.63 -50.99 42.36
N ASN A 1242 25.03 -52.18 42.28
CA ASN A 1242 25.61 -53.42 42.79
C ASN A 1242 26.89 -53.81 42.03
N ALA A 1243 26.92 -53.62 40.71
CA ALA A 1243 28.09 -53.90 39.89
C ALA A 1243 29.29 -53.02 40.27
N ILE A 1244 29.08 -51.72 40.48
CA ILE A 1244 30.12 -50.79 40.94
C ILE A 1244 30.50 -51.07 42.41
N ALA A 1245 29.49 -51.32 43.26
CA ALA A 1245 29.68 -51.51 44.69
C ALA A 1245 30.66 -52.64 45.02
N LYS A 1246 30.63 -53.70 44.19
CA LYS A 1246 31.43 -54.91 44.39
C LYS A 1246 32.95 -54.68 44.26
N PHE A 1247 33.39 -53.69 43.49
CA PHE A 1247 34.81 -53.57 43.13
C PHE A 1247 35.40 -52.16 43.25
N CYS A 1248 34.61 -51.09 43.10
CA CYS A 1248 35.14 -49.73 42.93
C CYS A 1248 34.98 -48.81 44.14
N ILE A 1249 34.18 -49.14 45.17
CA ILE A 1249 33.86 -48.22 46.29
C ILE A 1249 35.10 -47.67 46.98
N LEU A 1250 36.06 -48.54 47.31
CA LEU A 1250 37.29 -48.15 48.01
C LEU A 1250 38.15 -47.19 47.18
N ILE A 1251 38.18 -47.38 45.86
CA ILE A 1251 38.92 -46.54 44.91
C ILE A 1251 38.23 -45.20 44.73
N LEU A 1252 36.90 -45.19 44.59
CA LEU A 1252 36.11 -43.96 44.44
C LEU A 1252 36.18 -43.07 45.68
N HIS A 1253 36.11 -43.65 46.88
CA HIS A 1253 36.25 -42.87 48.12
C HIS A 1253 37.65 -42.29 48.30
N LYS A 1254 38.68 -42.94 47.72
CA LYS A 1254 40.05 -42.39 47.68
C LYS A 1254 40.25 -41.33 46.60
N LEU A 1255 39.46 -41.35 45.52
CA LEU A 1255 39.43 -40.29 44.49
C LEU A 1255 38.71 -39.03 44.97
N GLU A 1256 37.74 -39.18 45.89
CA GLU A 1256 37.00 -38.08 46.51
C GLU A 1256 37.85 -37.27 47.52
N GLN A 1257 38.76 -37.95 48.22
CA GLN A 1257 39.71 -37.38 49.18
C GLN A 1257 40.91 -36.72 48.50
#